data_AF-A0AA37BBE5-F1
#
_entry.id   AF-A0AA37BBE5-F1
#
_cell.length_a   1.000
_cell.length_b   1.000
_cell.length_c   1.000
_cell.angle_alpha   90.00
_cell.angle_beta   90.00
_cell.angle_gamma   90.00
#
_symmetry.space_group_name_H-M   'P 1'
#
loop_
_entity.id
_entity.type
_entity.pdbx_description
1 polymer ?
#
loop_
_entity_poly.entity_id
_entity_poly.type
_entity_poly.pdbx_seq_one_letter_code
_entity_poly.pdbx_strand_id
1 'polypeptide(L)'
;MRAFPRVLFDEAHSESWTIRREVAEAMNPGHPDDNSYARAAELLRRLGHTVTAHTGDTVGSTVGSAAGNAAEGADGSAAGGAAGGGGAITPAVLDGADVLVIAHPSAGRWERTTGLGSPVFPAEELDAIETYVAGGGGLVVLAECEQDKYGSNLADLLDVFGVRVEHTTVQDPRNAHNGVASWVMGVPGETGAEDLLAGAHRACFYRAGVLSADPGLAPGDVTVLFSTSPTADPAGRPLALAVRHGRGRVVVVADSDLFGDDSIGEYDHAALWGNLVTWAARVPERAERIGGDARAAFAGLKDAVERLQPLQAKDGSIEGDRDLAVALISEIVDRITELAPRFPHDAAYLDAVVADFGKWVAQGLGVPDFLDSLDAFHPDAQRIDGLEHLVVFPMYTQNGSTRRHVEAVWIRTVWPQWLAELEGARYDNPMFVPIAFEDFTSGYDTDSAVLFPETVAVRETPARFTWGGIFCDREAARFRRVGRAAADTLKLALPPDAARLLESQELAQDTFVLWDLIHDRTHSHGDLPFDPFMIKQRMPYWLYSLEELRCDLTAFGEAVRLEAEGVPHARYVQHAILFDRLFRFPITGGRVRNYDGLGGQLLFAYLHRNDVVRWTDNRLSVDWSRLADTVADLRGEVEKLYRDGIDRSKLAHWLAAHELVAAYVEPHPASVWARGVDALPTDGFPKAVVDAVLPDEFPLSMFYEALRRKLGEVVDSTKGIRA
;
A
#
# COMPACT_ATOMS: atom_id res chain seq x y z
N MET A 1 -3.57 -13.78 -0.11
CA MET A 1 -2.23 -13.90 0.48
C MET A 1 -2.30 -13.04 1.75
N ARG A 2 -1.26 -12.36 2.24
CA ARG A 2 -1.39 -11.44 3.40
C ARG A 2 -0.59 -10.17 3.17
N ALA A 3 -1.23 -9.01 3.34
CA ALA A 3 -0.63 -7.70 3.11
C ALA A 3 0.40 -7.28 4.20
N PHE A 4 0.19 -7.68 5.45
CA PHE A 4 1.00 -7.24 6.60
C PHE A 4 1.97 -8.31 7.14
N PRO A 5 3.13 -7.89 7.68
CA PRO A 5 4.10 -8.74 8.37
C PRO A 5 3.56 -9.61 9.50
N ARG A 6 4.16 -10.79 9.65
CA ARG A 6 4.11 -11.61 10.87
C ARG A 6 5.42 -11.46 11.65
N VAL A 7 5.32 -11.00 12.89
CA VAL A 7 6.45 -10.74 13.77
C VAL A 7 6.43 -11.77 14.90
N LEU A 8 7.48 -12.57 14.98
CA LEU A 8 7.68 -13.56 16.01
C LEU A 8 8.71 -13.04 17.01
N PHE A 9 8.31 -12.81 18.25
CA PHE A 9 9.24 -12.56 19.34
C PHE A 9 9.67 -13.89 19.92
N ASP A 10 10.97 -14.15 19.95
CA ASP A 10 11.48 -15.23 20.77
C ASP A 10 11.23 -14.91 22.24
N GLU A 11 10.77 -15.92 22.99
CA GLU A 11 10.66 -15.90 24.45
C GLU A 11 11.10 -17.25 25.05
N ALA A 12 11.57 -18.18 24.20
CA ALA A 12 11.95 -19.54 24.57
C ALA A 12 13.43 -19.67 24.97
N HIS A 13 14.24 -18.63 24.77
CA HIS A 13 15.68 -18.61 25.05
C HIS A 13 16.05 -17.74 26.25
N SER A 14 15.24 -17.80 27.31
CA SER A 14 15.47 -17.08 28.57
C SER A 14 15.66 -15.57 28.32
N GLU A 15 14.77 -15.03 27.51
CA GLU A 15 14.72 -13.61 27.14
C GLU A 15 14.45 -12.75 28.37
N SER A 16 15.12 -11.60 28.44
CA SER A 16 14.95 -10.64 29.54
C SER A 16 13.75 -9.71 29.33
N TRP A 17 13.15 -9.78 28.14
CA TRP A 17 11.96 -9.02 27.76
C TRP A 17 10.87 -9.95 27.26
N THR A 18 9.62 -9.55 27.45
CA THR A 18 8.44 -10.30 26.97
C THR A 18 7.35 -9.37 26.46
N ILE A 19 6.64 -9.80 25.43
CA ILE A 19 5.44 -9.10 24.94
C ILE A 19 4.18 -9.48 25.74
N ARG A 20 4.32 -10.40 26.70
CA ARG A 20 3.25 -10.90 27.58
C ARG A 20 3.30 -10.20 28.93
N ARG A 21 2.36 -9.29 29.16
CA ARG A 21 2.35 -8.41 30.35
C ARG A 21 2.37 -9.20 31.66
N GLU A 22 1.58 -10.26 31.74
CA GLU A 22 1.49 -11.13 32.91
C GLU A 22 2.81 -11.84 33.23
N VAL A 23 3.63 -12.12 32.21
CA VAL A 23 4.96 -12.72 32.38
C VAL A 23 5.94 -11.67 32.88
N ALA A 24 5.89 -10.44 32.34
CA ALA A 24 6.70 -9.33 32.85
C ALA A 24 6.39 -9.02 34.33
N GLU A 25 5.11 -9.09 34.74
CA GLU A 25 4.69 -8.96 36.14
C GLU A 25 5.21 -10.08 37.04
N ALA A 26 5.37 -11.30 36.51
CA ALA A 26 5.99 -12.39 37.24
C ALA A 26 7.52 -12.26 37.31
N MET A 27 8.16 -11.82 36.22
CA MET A 27 9.60 -11.57 36.14
C MET A 27 10.01 -10.46 37.11
N ASN A 28 9.28 -9.34 37.11
CA ASN A 28 9.58 -8.16 37.91
C ASN A 28 8.33 -7.53 38.54
N PRO A 29 7.83 -8.07 39.66
CA PRO A 29 6.61 -7.56 40.29
C PRO A 29 6.69 -6.10 40.77
N GLY A 30 7.89 -5.59 41.04
CA GLY A 30 8.09 -4.22 41.51
C GLY A 30 8.10 -3.19 40.37
N HIS A 31 8.63 -3.58 39.20
CA HIS A 31 8.81 -2.74 38.03
C HIS A 31 8.64 -3.57 36.75
N PRO A 32 7.42 -4.03 36.43
CA PRO A 32 7.19 -4.90 35.27
C PRO A 32 7.50 -4.23 33.93
N ASP A 33 7.46 -2.91 33.88
CA ASP A 33 7.75 -2.15 32.66
C ASP A 33 9.21 -2.35 32.20
N ASP A 34 10.14 -2.57 33.14
CA ASP A 34 11.58 -2.85 32.91
C ASP A 34 11.84 -4.22 32.25
N ASN A 35 10.79 -5.01 32.00
CA ASN A 35 10.88 -6.33 31.36
C ASN A 35 9.77 -6.54 30.33
N SER A 36 9.03 -5.49 29.95
CA SER A 36 7.86 -5.59 29.08
C SER A 36 8.03 -4.84 27.76
N TYR A 37 7.67 -5.51 26.67
CA TYR A 37 7.48 -4.96 25.32
C TYR A 37 6.01 -5.02 24.88
N ALA A 38 5.06 -5.08 25.82
CA ALA A 38 3.65 -5.20 25.48
C ALA A 38 3.17 -4.01 24.62
N ARG A 39 3.64 -2.79 24.92
CA ARG A 39 3.33 -1.57 24.15
C ARG A 39 4.02 -1.55 22.78
N ALA A 40 5.25 -2.07 22.68
CA ALA A 40 5.95 -2.21 21.40
C ALA A 40 5.25 -3.22 20.48
N ALA A 41 4.78 -4.34 21.03
CA ALA A 41 3.95 -5.31 20.30
C ALA A 41 2.60 -4.70 19.88
N GLU A 42 1.94 -3.95 20.77
CA GLU A 42 0.67 -3.30 20.47
C GLU A 42 0.81 -2.21 19.39
N LEU A 43 1.92 -1.49 19.38
CA LEU A 43 2.24 -0.56 18.29
C LEU A 43 2.30 -1.27 16.93
N LEU A 44 3.01 -2.39 16.85
CA LEU A 44 3.09 -3.18 15.61
C LEU A 44 1.72 -3.74 15.19
N ARG A 45 0.88 -4.16 16.14
CA ARG A 45 -0.50 -4.59 15.84
C ARG A 45 -1.35 -3.46 15.26
N ARG A 46 -1.22 -2.24 15.78
CA ARG A 46 -1.88 -1.04 15.22
C ARG A 46 -1.39 -0.71 13.81
N LEU A 47 -0.14 -1.06 13.47
CA LEU A 47 0.41 -0.96 12.11
C LEU A 47 -0.04 -2.11 11.19
N GLY A 48 -0.88 -3.04 11.68
CA GLY A 48 -1.44 -4.17 10.93
C GLY A 48 -0.66 -5.47 11.08
N HIS A 49 0.48 -5.46 11.77
CA HIS A 49 1.32 -6.65 11.91
C HIS A 49 0.66 -7.68 12.82
N THR A 50 0.80 -8.96 12.46
CA THR A 50 0.50 -10.04 13.39
C THR A 50 1.70 -10.21 14.32
N VAL A 51 1.51 -10.13 15.64
CA VAL A 51 2.60 -10.25 16.62
C VAL A 51 2.35 -11.38 17.60
N THR A 52 3.27 -12.34 17.63
CA THR A 52 3.18 -13.57 18.45
C THR A 52 4.48 -13.83 19.21
N ALA A 53 4.38 -14.49 20.37
CA ALA A 53 5.53 -14.96 21.13
C ALA A 53 5.80 -16.45 20.83
N HIS A 54 7.08 -16.80 20.68
CA HIS A 54 7.56 -18.18 20.63
C HIS A 54 7.97 -18.61 22.04
N THR A 55 7.14 -19.42 22.69
CA THR A 55 7.35 -19.83 24.10
C THR A 55 7.88 -21.26 24.24
N GLY A 56 7.99 -21.98 23.13
CA GLY A 56 8.40 -23.37 23.13
C GLY A 56 7.35 -24.40 23.55
N ASP A 57 6.08 -24.02 23.68
CA ASP A 57 5.00 -24.99 23.83
C ASP A 57 4.41 -25.32 22.45
N THR A 58 4.32 -26.60 22.10
CA THR A 58 3.71 -27.06 20.84
C THR A 58 2.31 -26.47 20.69
N VAL A 59 2.08 -25.70 19.63
CA VAL A 59 0.75 -25.23 19.22
C VAL A 59 -0.17 -26.42 19.04
N GLY A 60 -1.14 -26.60 19.95
CA GLY A 60 -2.13 -27.65 19.81
C GLY A 60 -2.98 -27.90 21.06
N SER A 61 -3.87 -26.95 21.43
CA SER A 61 -5.11 -27.24 22.18
C SER A 61 -5.85 -25.94 22.52
N THR A 62 -6.75 -25.50 21.64
CA THR A 62 -7.95 -24.78 22.09
C THR A 62 -8.80 -25.76 22.90
N VAL A 63 -8.87 -25.61 24.22
CA VAL A 63 -9.91 -26.27 25.04
C VAL A 63 -10.58 -25.21 25.90
N GLY A 64 -11.89 -25.10 25.66
CA GLY A 64 -12.80 -24.20 26.37
C GLY A 64 -12.92 -24.50 27.86
N SER A 65 -13.45 -23.49 28.55
CA SER A 65 -13.75 -23.51 29.97
C SER A 65 -14.64 -24.68 30.40
N ALA A 66 -14.25 -25.39 31.46
CA ALA A 66 -15.17 -25.87 32.48
C ALA A 66 -14.41 -26.19 33.77
N ALA A 67 -14.99 -25.73 34.89
CA ALA A 67 -14.45 -25.77 36.24
C ALA A 67 -14.33 -27.19 36.84
N GLY A 68 -13.41 -27.35 37.79
CA GLY A 68 -13.32 -28.52 38.67
C GLY A 68 -12.29 -28.31 39.78
N ASN A 69 -12.70 -28.51 41.02
CA ASN A 69 -12.05 -28.07 42.26
C ASN A 69 -11.15 -29.16 42.90
N ALA A 70 -10.13 -28.69 43.64
CA ALA A 70 -9.57 -29.24 44.91
C ALA A 70 -8.52 -30.38 44.96
N ALA A 71 -7.42 -30.03 45.66
CA ALA A 71 -6.78 -30.70 46.83
C ALA A 71 -5.45 -31.50 46.69
N GLU A 72 -4.40 -30.91 47.32
CA GLU A 72 -3.30 -31.42 48.18
C GLU A 72 -2.51 -32.72 47.88
N GLY A 73 -1.17 -32.59 47.97
CA GLY A 73 -0.22 -33.69 48.24
C GLY A 73 1.25 -33.30 48.01
N ALA A 74 2.10 -33.51 49.01
CA ALA A 74 3.45 -32.96 49.14
C ALA A 74 4.61 -33.87 48.65
N ASP A 75 5.77 -33.21 48.47
CA ASP A 75 7.15 -33.67 48.73
C ASP A 75 7.97 -34.39 47.62
N GLY A 76 9.22 -33.93 47.45
CA GLY A 76 10.36 -34.82 47.15
C GLY A 76 11.05 -34.79 45.77
N SER A 77 12.21 -34.12 45.76
CA SER A 77 13.46 -34.50 45.05
C SER A 77 13.75 -33.95 43.65
N ALA A 78 14.93 -33.31 43.59
CA ALA A 78 15.67 -32.97 42.39
C ALA A 78 16.32 -34.20 41.76
N ALA A 79 16.14 -34.37 40.45
CA ALA A 79 17.07 -35.08 39.57
C ALA A 79 16.82 -34.62 38.14
N GLY A 80 17.91 -34.24 37.45
CA GLY A 80 17.88 -33.79 36.08
C GLY A 80 17.34 -34.84 35.10
N GLY A 81 16.60 -34.34 34.12
CA GLY A 81 16.20 -35.07 32.93
C GLY A 81 16.03 -34.07 31.79
N ALA A 82 16.91 -34.14 30.80
CA ALA A 82 16.70 -33.52 29.50
C ALA A 82 15.42 -34.12 28.91
N ALA A 83 14.36 -33.31 28.83
CA ALA A 83 13.16 -33.58 28.04
C ALA A 83 13.16 -32.55 26.91
N GLY A 84 13.41 -33.02 25.68
CA GLY A 84 13.57 -32.18 24.51
C GLY A 84 12.25 -31.70 23.88
N GLY A 85 12.41 -30.71 23.00
CA GLY A 85 11.63 -30.59 21.77
C GLY A 85 10.71 -29.37 21.62
N GLY A 86 10.48 -28.59 22.69
CA GLY A 86 9.49 -27.52 22.65
C GLY A 86 9.97 -26.18 22.08
N GLY A 87 11.13 -25.70 22.55
CA GLY A 87 11.60 -24.31 22.36
C GLY A 87 12.49 -24.01 21.17
N ALA A 88 12.92 -25.00 20.39
CA ALA A 88 13.92 -24.78 19.35
C ALA A 88 13.37 -23.93 18.19
N ILE A 89 14.17 -22.97 17.71
CA ILE A 89 13.91 -22.20 16.49
C ILE A 89 14.22 -23.08 15.28
N THR A 90 13.21 -23.75 14.77
CA THR A 90 13.31 -24.63 13.57
C THR A 90 12.86 -23.89 12.31
N PRO A 91 13.23 -24.37 11.10
CA PRO A 91 12.71 -23.82 9.85
C PRO A 91 11.17 -23.73 9.80
N ALA A 92 10.46 -24.71 10.37
CA ALA A 92 8.99 -24.70 10.42
C ALA A 92 8.42 -23.56 11.29
N VAL A 93 9.12 -23.19 12.37
CA VAL A 93 8.77 -22.03 13.20
C VAL A 93 8.98 -20.74 12.40
N LEU A 94 10.12 -20.64 11.70
CA LEU A 94 10.53 -19.46 10.92
C LEU A 94 9.68 -19.24 9.65
N ASP A 95 9.23 -20.30 8.97
CA ASP A 95 8.30 -20.21 7.83
C ASP A 95 7.00 -19.47 8.20
N GLY A 96 6.63 -19.56 9.48
CA GLY A 96 5.51 -18.88 10.12
C GLY A 96 5.68 -17.37 10.32
N ALA A 97 6.88 -16.82 10.10
CA ALA A 97 7.22 -15.43 10.43
C ALA A 97 7.88 -14.70 9.26
N ASP A 98 7.70 -13.38 9.22
CA ASP A 98 8.38 -12.48 8.29
C ASP A 98 9.50 -11.67 8.97
N VAL A 99 9.45 -11.58 10.31
CA VAL A 99 10.52 -11.09 11.19
C VAL A 99 10.61 -11.99 12.42
N LEU A 100 11.82 -12.37 12.80
CA LEU A 100 12.18 -12.87 14.13
C LEU A 100 12.77 -11.74 14.96
N VAL A 101 12.32 -11.58 16.21
CA VAL A 101 12.87 -10.63 17.18
C VAL A 101 13.51 -11.42 18.33
N ILE A 102 14.78 -11.16 18.62
CA ILE A 102 15.54 -11.72 19.75
C ILE A 102 15.88 -10.57 20.70
N ALA A 103 15.51 -10.68 21.97
CA ALA A 103 15.34 -9.55 22.87
C ALA A 103 16.12 -9.73 24.19
N HIS A 104 17.44 -9.67 24.08
CA HIS A 104 18.37 -9.84 25.19
C HIS A 104 18.21 -11.18 25.96
N PRO A 105 18.54 -12.33 25.33
CA PRO A 105 18.62 -13.61 26.03
C PRO A 105 19.73 -13.58 27.08
N SER A 106 19.39 -14.01 28.29
CA SER A 106 20.26 -13.89 29.46
C SER A 106 20.11 -15.08 30.41
N ALA A 107 21.18 -15.39 31.13
CA ALA A 107 21.10 -16.33 32.25
C ALA A 107 20.44 -15.64 33.45
N GLY A 108 19.48 -16.32 34.08
CA GLY A 108 18.68 -15.79 35.20
C GLY A 108 19.46 -15.39 36.48
N ARG A 109 20.78 -15.58 36.51
CA ARG A 109 21.65 -15.05 37.58
C ARG A 109 21.98 -13.56 37.39
N TRP A 110 21.83 -13.04 36.18
CA TRP A 110 22.17 -11.67 35.81
C TRP A 110 20.94 -10.80 35.59
N GLU A 111 19.97 -11.33 34.85
CA GLU A 111 18.70 -10.65 34.56
C GLU A 111 17.51 -11.44 35.06
N ARG A 112 16.36 -10.77 35.14
CA ARG A 112 15.06 -11.43 35.31
C ARG A 112 14.59 -11.84 33.93
N THR A 113 14.33 -13.13 33.74
CA THR A 113 14.05 -13.70 32.41
C THR A 113 12.72 -14.45 32.38
N THR A 114 12.23 -14.77 31.19
CA THR A 114 11.02 -15.59 31.01
C THR A 114 11.08 -16.95 31.72
N GLY A 115 12.29 -17.40 32.08
CA GLY A 115 12.54 -18.69 32.73
C GLY A 115 12.36 -19.89 31.79
N LEU A 116 12.22 -19.63 30.48
CA LEU A 116 12.05 -20.65 29.45
C LEU A 116 13.38 -20.95 28.77
N GLY A 117 13.68 -22.23 28.55
CA GLY A 117 14.85 -22.70 27.80
C GLY A 117 16.20 -22.17 28.29
N SER A 118 17.09 -21.88 27.34
CA SER A 118 18.50 -21.53 27.56
C SER A 118 18.84 -20.27 26.77
N PRO A 119 19.68 -19.35 27.29
CA PRO A 119 20.12 -18.16 26.55
C PRO A 119 21.13 -18.47 25.42
N VAL A 120 21.48 -19.76 25.24
CA VAL A 120 22.41 -20.24 24.22
C VAL A 120 21.64 -20.94 23.11
N PHE A 121 21.75 -20.41 21.90
CA PHE A 121 21.25 -21.02 20.67
C PHE A 121 22.19 -22.15 20.21
N PRO A 122 21.72 -23.40 20.04
CA PRO A 122 22.49 -24.47 19.43
C PRO A 122 22.90 -24.15 17.98
N ALA A 123 23.93 -24.83 17.47
CA ALA A 123 24.42 -24.61 16.10
C ALA A 123 23.32 -24.81 15.04
N GLU A 124 22.42 -25.77 15.26
CA GLU A 124 21.30 -26.04 14.36
C GLU A 124 20.30 -24.87 14.27
N GLU A 125 20.12 -24.11 15.36
CA GLU A 125 19.26 -22.93 15.38
C GLU A 125 19.94 -21.72 14.76
N LEU A 126 21.24 -21.54 14.99
CA LEU A 126 22.05 -20.52 14.32
C LEU A 126 22.00 -20.72 12.79
N ASP A 127 22.20 -21.96 12.32
CA ASP A 127 22.11 -22.31 10.89
C ASP A 127 20.71 -22.07 10.32
N ALA A 128 19.65 -22.39 11.10
CA ALA A 128 18.27 -22.18 10.68
C ALA A 128 17.94 -20.68 10.55
N ILE A 129 18.39 -19.85 11.50
CA ILE A 129 18.20 -18.40 11.47
C ILE A 129 18.97 -17.78 10.31
N GLU A 130 20.23 -18.18 10.08
CA GLU A 130 21.02 -17.72 8.93
C GLU A 130 20.32 -18.06 7.62
N THR A 131 19.91 -19.31 7.45
CA THR A 131 19.25 -19.78 6.22
C THR A 131 17.94 -19.03 5.97
N TYR A 132 17.17 -18.79 7.04
CA TYR A 132 15.94 -18.01 6.99
C TYR A 132 16.18 -16.57 6.53
N VAL A 133 17.17 -15.89 7.13
CA VAL A 133 17.53 -14.51 6.74
C VAL A 133 18.05 -14.49 5.31
N ALA A 134 18.99 -15.37 4.95
CA ALA A 134 19.52 -15.45 3.58
C ALA A 134 18.40 -15.69 2.54
N GLY A 135 17.36 -16.43 2.91
CA GLY A 135 16.16 -16.69 2.10
C GLY A 135 15.15 -15.53 2.01
N GLY A 136 15.36 -14.43 2.73
CA GLY A 136 14.49 -13.24 2.72
C GLY A 136 13.81 -12.91 4.03
N GLY A 137 14.02 -13.71 5.08
CA GLY A 137 13.53 -13.43 6.42
C GLY A 137 14.16 -12.20 7.06
N GLY A 138 13.43 -11.59 8.00
CA GLY A 138 13.92 -10.48 8.81
C GLY A 138 14.41 -10.93 10.17
N LEU A 139 15.49 -10.33 10.67
CA LEU A 139 15.97 -10.51 12.05
C LEU A 139 16.14 -9.16 12.73
N VAL A 140 15.60 -9.01 13.95
CA VAL A 140 15.86 -7.88 14.83
C VAL A 140 16.48 -8.40 16.12
N VAL A 141 17.67 -7.92 16.46
CA VAL A 141 18.37 -8.28 17.70
C VAL A 141 18.52 -7.05 18.58
N LEU A 142 17.95 -7.12 19.78
CA LEU A 142 18.14 -6.13 20.83
C LEU A 142 19.17 -6.69 21.81
N ALA A 143 20.37 -6.12 21.75
CA ALA A 143 21.51 -6.46 22.59
C ALA A 143 21.60 -5.53 23.79
N GLU A 144 22.62 -5.71 24.62
CA GLU A 144 22.77 -4.98 25.88
C GLU A 144 24.23 -4.55 26.13
N CYS A 145 24.44 -3.57 27.02
CA CYS A 145 25.78 -3.26 27.51
C CYS A 145 26.44 -4.46 28.18
N GLU A 146 27.78 -4.52 28.19
CA GLU A 146 28.50 -5.61 28.85
C GLU A 146 28.05 -7.02 28.38
N GLN A 147 27.69 -7.16 27.10
CA GLN A 147 27.04 -8.35 26.50
C GLN A 147 27.66 -9.71 26.92
N ASP A 148 28.99 -9.84 26.95
CA ASP A 148 29.68 -11.11 27.25
C ASP A 148 29.32 -11.73 28.62
N LYS A 149 28.83 -10.95 29.60
CA LYS A 149 28.57 -11.49 30.94
C LYS A 149 27.31 -12.34 31.00
N TYR A 150 26.33 -12.09 30.13
CA TYR A 150 24.96 -12.61 30.27
C TYR A 150 24.80 -14.10 29.99
N GLY A 151 25.83 -14.75 29.43
CA GLY A 151 25.81 -16.19 29.18
C GLY A 151 24.99 -16.62 27.96
N SER A 152 24.59 -15.66 27.10
CA SER A 152 24.10 -15.94 25.75
C SER A 152 25.23 -16.01 24.73
N ASN A 153 24.92 -16.55 23.55
CA ASN A 153 25.83 -16.59 22.40
C ASN A 153 25.37 -15.70 21.24
N LEU A 154 24.80 -14.51 21.55
CA LEU A 154 24.48 -13.52 20.52
C LEU A 154 25.69 -13.12 19.68
N ALA A 155 26.90 -13.18 20.24
CA ALA A 155 28.12 -12.96 19.48
C ALA A 155 28.27 -13.97 18.34
N ASP A 156 28.02 -15.26 18.60
CA ASP A 156 28.09 -16.31 17.57
C ASP A 156 27.00 -16.13 16.51
N LEU A 157 25.79 -15.73 16.92
CA LEU A 157 24.69 -15.43 15.99
C LEU A 157 25.01 -14.25 15.07
N LEU A 158 25.52 -13.15 15.63
CA LEU A 158 25.73 -11.90 14.90
C LEU A 158 27.00 -11.92 14.03
N ASP A 159 28.01 -12.73 14.37
CA ASP A 159 29.25 -12.85 13.59
C ASP A 159 28.96 -13.29 12.14
N VAL A 160 27.94 -14.14 11.95
CA VAL A 160 27.48 -14.62 10.64
C VAL A 160 26.95 -13.49 9.75
N PHE A 161 26.43 -12.43 10.36
CA PHE A 161 25.94 -11.23 9.67
C PHE A 161 26.98 -10.10 9.63
N GLY A 162 28.22 -10.38 10.07
CA GLY A 162 29.29 -9.39 10.14
C GLY A 162 29.02 -8.27 11.14
N VAL A 163 28.27 -8.54 12.22
CA VAL A 163 28.01 -7.57 13.29
C VAL A 163 28.55 -8.10 14.61
N ARG A 164 29.16 -7.24 15.41
CA ARG A 164 29.58 -7.56 16.78
C ARG A 164 29.05 -6.51 17.75
N VAL A 165 28.57 -6.99 18.89
CA VAL A 165 28.27 -6.18 20.08
C VAL A 165 29.53 -6.13 20.94
N GLU A 166 30.01 -4.94 21.28
CA GLU A 166 31.17 -4.78 22.15
C GLU A 166 30.77 -4.80 23.63
N HIS A 167 31.54 -5.51 24.45
CA HIS A 167 31.36 -5.54 25.90
C HIS A 167 31.81 -4.19 26.52
N THR A 168 30.87 -3.26 26.61
CA THR A 168 31.06 -1.93 27.23
C THR A 168 29.73 -1.35 27.68
N THR A 169 29.76 -0.28 28.47
CA THR A 169 28.59 0.59 28.73
C THR A 169 28.96 2.01 28.34
N VAL A 170 28.21 2.59 27.40
CA VAL A 170 28.47 3.96 26.93
C VAL A 170 28.22 4.96 28.07
N GLN A 171 29.07 5.99 28.15
CA GLN A 171 28.90 7.13 29.05
C GLN A 171 28.98 8.45 28.27
N ASP A 172 27.97 9.31 28.36
CA ASP A 172 27.96 10.65 27.75
C ASP A 172 27.26 11.70 28.63
N PRO A 173 27.89 12.17 29.71
CA PRO A 173 27.28 13.13 30.63
C PRO A 173 26.94 14.49 30.00
N ARG A 174 27.41 14.77 28.77
CA ARG A 174 27.14 16.03 28.06
C ARG A 174 25.96 15.95 27.11
N ASN A 175 25.55 14.73 26.75
CA ASN A 175 24.48 14.48 25.79
C ASN A 175 23.63 13.30 26.30
N ALA A 176 23.04 13.48 27.48
CA ALA A 176 22.29 12.46 28.20
C ALA A 176 20.88 12.89 28.57
N HIS A 177 19.96 11.93 28.58
CA HIS A 177 18.62 12.06 29.12
C HIS A 177 18.66 12.12 30.66
N ASN A 178 17.87 13.03 31.24
CA ASN A 178 17.75 13.26 32.69
C ASN A 178 19.08 13.42 33.47
N GLY A 179 20.17 13.77 32.78
CA GLY A 179 21.49 13.91 33.38
C GLY A 179 22.14 12.59 33.83
N VAL A 180 21.61 11.44 33.41
CA VAL A 180 22.19 10.12 33.70
C VAL A 180 23.20 9.78 32.61
N ALA A 181 24.48 9.66 32.96
CA ALA A 181 25.55 9.56 31.97
C ALA A 181 25.43 8.33 31.04
N SER A 182 24.81 7.23 31.46
CA SER A 182 24.57 6.07 30.60
C SER A 182 23.35 6.19 29.70
N TRP A 183 22.48 7.20 29.92
CA TRP A 183 21.25 7.42 29.15
C TRP A 183 21.54 8.35 27.98
N VAL A 184 22.27 7.85 26.98
CA VAL A 184 22.89 8.67 25.95
C VAL A 184 21.94 9.01 24.81
N MET A 185 21.92 10.27 24.39
CA MET A 185 21.19 10.66 23.19
C MET A 185 21.99 10.25 21.95
N GLY A 186 21.40 9.40 21.12
CA GLY A 186 22.03 8.97 19.87
C GLY A 186 22.15 10.12 18.86
N VAL A 187 23.26 10.14 18.12
CA VAL A 187 23.43 11.00 16.94
C VAL A 187 22.90 10.21 15.73
N PRO A 188 21.84 10.68 15.04
CA PRO A 188 21.29 9.97 13.88
C PRO A 188 22.30 9.95 12.73
N GLY A 189 22.39 8.81 12.06
CA GLY A 189 23.18 8.62 10.85
C GLY A 189 22.44 9.09 9.59
N GLU A 190 23.13 9.01 8.45
CA GLU A 190 22.52 9.22 7.14
C GLU A 190 21.95 7.89 6.64
N THR A 191 20.71 7.94 6.16
CA THR A 191 20.01 6.81 5.57
C THR A 191 20.12 6.84 4.04
N GLY A 192 20.04 5.67 3.40
CA GLY A 192 20.19 5.53 1.95
C GLY A 192 18.90 5.83 1.18
N ALA A 193 18.60 4.99 0.18
CA ALA A 193 17.35 5.08 -0.56
C ALA A 193 16.11 4.73 0.29
N GLU A 194 16.29 3.97 1.37
CA GLU A 194 15.27 3.71 2.38
C GLU A 194 15.63 4.45 3.66
N ASP A 195 14.74 5.34 4.10
CA ASP A 195 14.91 6.18 5.27
C ASP A 195 14.37 5.50 6.52
N LEU A 196 15.16 4.60 7.10
CA LEU A 196 14.79 3.91 8.35
C LEU A 196 14.59 4.88 9.53
N LEU A 197 15.05 6.12 9.41
CA LEU A 197 14.91 7.18 10.42
C LEU A 197 13.77 8.15 10.08
N ALA A 198 12.89 7.83 9.13
CA ALA A 198 11.76 8.67 8.78
C ALA A 198 10.88 8.96 10.02
N GLY A 199 10.86 10.22 10.45
CA GLY A 199 10.17 10.65 11.67
C GLY A 199 10.79 10.15 12.99
N ALA A 200 12.03 9.64 12.93
CA ALA A 200 12.73 8.98 14.03
C ALA A 200 14.17 9.48 14.18
N HIS A 201 14.36 10.78 14.34
CA HIS A 201 15.69 11.41 14.42
C HIS A 201 16.19 11.60 15.86
N ARG A 202 15.35 11.34 16.86
CA ARG A 202 15.70 11.47 18.29
C ARG A 202 15.45 10.15 19.01
N ALA A 203 16.53 9.56 19.52
CA ALA A 203 16.47 8.36 20.35
C ALA A 203 17.44 8.47 21.54
N CYS A 204 16.98 8.06 22.72
CA CYS A 204 17.76 7.91 23.94
C CYS A 204 18.05 6.43 24.17
N PHE A 205 19.32 6.10 24.39
CA PHE A 205 19.79 4.76 24.68
C PHE A 205 20.19 4.68 26.16
N TYR A 206 19.51 3.88 26.98
CA TYR A 206 19.54 3.94 28.45
C TYR A 206 20.71 3.16 29.04
N ARG A 207 21.10 2.05 28.45
CA ARG A 207 22.29 1.29 28.88
C ARG A 207 22.96 0.64 27.69
N ALA A 208 23.21 1.42 26.64
CA ALA A 208 23.78 0.84 25.44
C ALA A 208 25.20 0.31 25.61
N GLY A 209 25.47 -0.80 24.94
CA GLY A 209 26.81 -1.13 24.45
C GLY A 209 27.15 -0.32 23.20
N VAL A 210 28.05 -0.83 22.37
CA VAL A 210 28.27 -0.31 21.01
C VAL A 210 28.43 -1.45 20.02
N LEU A 211 28.22 -1.15 18.74
CA LEU A 211 28.33 -2.11 17.65
C LEU A 211 29.59 -1.84 16.81
N SER A 212 30.05 -2.90 16.16
CA SER A 212 30.99 -2.83 15.04
C SER A 212 30.49 -3.69 13.90
N ALA A 213 30.67 -3.21 12.68
CA ALA A 213 30.40 -3.98 11.46
C ALA A 213 31.73 -4.48 10.86
N ASP A 214 31.72 -5.66 10.26
CA ASP A 214 32.85 -6.21 9.53
C ASP A 214 33.20 -5.29 8.35
N PRO A 215 34.46 -4.78 8.26
CA PRO A 215 34.93 -4.01 7.12
C PRO A 215 34.82 -4.74 5.77
N GLY A 216 34.62 -6.06 5.77
CA GLY A 216 34.40 -6.88 4.59
C GLY A 216 32.98 -6.80 3.99
N LEU A 217 31.99 -6.26 4.72
CA LEU A 217 30.64 -6.05 4.19
C LEU A 217 30.68 -5.07 3.01
N ALA A 218 29.88 -5.34 1.98
CA ALA A 218 29.89 -4.47 0.79
C ALA A 218 29.36 -3.06 1.13
N PRO A 219 29.90 -2.01 0.51
CA PRO A 219 29.35 -0.66 0.67
C PRO A 219 27.86 -0.63 0.28
N GLY A 220 27.01 -0.20 1.22
CA GLY A 220 25.55 -0.16 1.05
C GLY A 220 24.79 -1.34 1.69
N ASP A 221 25.48 -2.42 2.05
CA ASP A 221 24.88 -3.53 2.78
C ASP A 221 24.78 -3.27 4.28
N VAL A 222 25.53 -2.31 4.81
CA VAL A 222 25.45 -1.85 6.21
C VAL A 222 25.11 -0.36 6.27
N THR A 223 24.16 -0.01 7.15
CA THR A 223 23.76 1.37 7.45
C THR A 223 23.89 1.61 8.96
N VAL A 224 24.64 2.65 9.34
CA VAL A 224 24.70 3.11 10.74
C VAL A 224 23.54 4.06 10.98
N LEU A 225 22.63 3.64 11.86
CA LEU A 225 21.39 4.37 12.14
C LEU A 225 21.58 5.41 13.25
N PHE A 226 22.29 5.02 14.31
CA PHE A 226 22.66 5.92 15.39
C PHE A 226 24.08 5.64 15.82
N SER A 227 24.77 6.68 16.29
CA SER A 227 26.09 6.61 16.89
C SER A 227 26.14 7.37 18.21
N THR A 228 27.09 7.02 19.06
CA THR A 228 27.44 7.82 20.23
C THR A 228 27.99 9.18 19.80
N SER A 229 27.82 10.20 20.64
CA SER A 229 28.28 11.55 20.29
C SER A 229 29.81 11.67 20.32
N PRO A 230 30.38 12.77 19.79
CA PRO A 230 31.81 13.06 19.94
C PRO A 230 32.30 13.24 21.39
N THR A 231 31.40 13.42 22.35
CA THR A 231 31.73 13.58 23.78
C THR A 231 31.50 12.32 24.62
N ALA A 232 30.94 11.28 24.01
CA ALA A 232 30.73 10.00 24.66
C ALA A 232 32.04 9.24 24.87
N ASP A 233 32.02 8.28 25.79
CA ASP A 233 33.03 7.23 25.93
C ASP A 233 32.34 5.87 25.72
N PRO A 234 32.66 5.13 24.63
CA PRO A 234 33.51 5.53 23.51
C PRO A 234 32.79 6.51 22.53
N ALA A 235 33.54 7.42 21.91
CA ALA A 235 33.01 8.45 21.01
C ALA A 235 32.77 7.95 19.57
N GLY A 236 31.71 8.41 18.92
CA GLY A 236 31.43 8.16 17.50
C GLY A 236 31.21 6.68 17.13
N ARG A 237 30.82 5.85 18.09
CA ARG A 237 30.64 4.41 17.88
C ARG A 237 29.18 4.09 17.53
N PRO A 238 28.90 3.15 16.61
CA PRO A 238 27.53 2.75 16.29
C PRO A 238 26.75 2.23 17.50
N LEU A 239 25.48 2.64 17.61
CA LEU A 239 24.49 2.20 18.60
C LEU A 239 23.42 1.31 17.95
N ALA A 240 23.12 1.54 16.68
CA ALA A 240 22.17 0.75 15.91
C ALA A 240 22.65 0.60 14.46
N LEU A 241 22.52 -0.62 13.92
CA LEU A 241 22.91 -1.00 12.56
C LEU A 241 21.75 -1.68 11.83
N ALA A 242 21.66 -1.44 10.53
CA ALA A 242 20.84 -2.22 9.60
C ALA A 242 21.75 -2.88 8.56
N VAL A 243 21.57 -4.17 8.33
CA VAL A 243 22.41 -5.01 7.47
C VAL A 243 21.55 -5.79 6.47
N ARG A 244 21.99 -5.86 5.21
CA ARG A 244 21.44 -6.79 4.21
C ARG A 244 22.25 -8.06 4.18
N HIS A 245 21.58 -9.21 4.18
CA HIS A 245 22.23 -10.52 4.13
C HIS A 245 21.45 -11.46 3.22
N GLY A 246 22.07 -11.87 2.12
CA GLY A 246 21.37 -12.60 1.05
C GLY A 246 20.17 -11.81 0.53
N ARG A 247 18.97 -12.36 0.66
CA ARG A 247 17.71 -11.68 0.35
C ARG A 247 17.05 -10.99 1.54
N GLY A 248 17.53 -11.27 2.76
CA GLY A 248 16.93 -10.78 4.00
C GLY A 248 17.64 -9.58 4.59
N ARG A 249 17.20 -9.23 5.80
CA ARG A 249 17.50 -7.95 6.44
C ARG A 249 17.66 -8.17 7.94
N VAL A 250 18.71 -7.59 8.53
CA VAL A 250 19.05 -7.71 9.94
C VAL A 250 19.13 -6.32 10.56
N VAL A 251 18.50 -6.11 11.70
CA VAL A 251 18.64 -4.91 12.53
C VAL A 251 19.28 -5.32 13.85
N VAL A 252 20.29 -4.58 14.29
CA VAL A 252 20.91 -4.77 15.60
C VAL A 252 20.90 -3.45 16.35
N VAL A 253 20.38 -3.45 17.57
CA VAL A 253 20.37 -2.30 18.47
C VAL A 253 21.15 -2.69 19.73
N ALA A 254 22.10 -1.87 20.15
CA ALA A 254 22.97 -2.14 21.30
C ALA A 254 22.31 -1.88 22.66
N ASP A 255 20.98 -1.75 22.69
CA ASP A 255 20.19 -1.40 23.87
C ASP A 255 18.85 -2.11 23.81
N SER A 256 18.55 -2.86 24.87
CA SER A 256 17.30 -3.58 25.03
C SER A 256 16.24 -2.75 25.79
N ASP A 257 16.63 -1.74 26.55
CA ASP A 257 15.69 -0.84 27.24
C ASP A 257 14.94 0.08 26.26
N LEU A 258 15.54 0.43 25.11
CA LEU A 258 15.07 1.45 24.15
C LEU A 258 13.57 1.34 23.78
N PHE A 259 13.05 0.12 23.64
CA PHE A 259 11.67 -0.16 23.25
C PHE A 259 10.80 -0.72 24.39
N GLY A 260 11.31 -0.69 25.62
CA GLY A 260 10.61 -1.07 26.85
C GLY A 260 9.31 -0.28 27.05
N ASP A 261 8.38 -0.83 27.81
CA ASP A 261 7.09 -0.19 28.09
C ASP A 261 7.23 1.18 28.79
N ASP A 262 8.34 1.41 29.51
CA ASP A 262 8.72 2.66 30.14
C ASP A 262 9.32 3.69 29.15
N SER A 263 9.93 3.21 28.05
CA SER A 263 10.79 3.99 27.16
C SER A 263 10.22 4.21 25.76
N ILE A 264 9.34 3.32 25.26
CA ILE A 264 8.79 3.37 23.89
C ILE A 264 8.00 4.65 23.59
N GLY A 265 7.47 5.30 24.63
CA GLY A 265 6.74 6.56 24.53
C GLY A 265 7.63 7.81 24.55
N GLU A 266 8.94 7.65 24.74
CA GLU A 266 9.89 8.76 24.77
C GLU A 266 10.43 9.06 23.37
N TYR A 267 10.72 10.34 23.13
CA TYR A 267 11.25 10.85 21.87
C TYR A 267 10.53 10.27 20.65
N ASP A 268 11.27 9.69 19.71
CA ASP A 268 10.71 9.09 18.49
C ASP A 268 10.81 7.55 18.51
N HIS A 269 10.93 6.92 19.69
CA HIS A 269 11.21 5.47 19.82
C HIS A 269 10.13 4.60 19.17
N ALA A 270 8.86 4.98 19.31
CA ALA A 270 7.76 4.31 18.63
C ALA A 270 7.90 4.32 17.11
N ALA A 271 8.24 5.47 16.52
CA ALA A 271 8.44 5.58 15.08
C ALA A 271 9.66 4.76 14.63
N LEU A 272 10.76 4.81 15.38
CA LEU A 272 11.94 4.00 15.13
C LEU A 272 11.60 2.50 15.15
N TRP A 273 10.92 2.01 16.18
CA TRP A 273 10.51 0.61 16.29
C TRP A 273 9.67 0.15 15.10
N GLY A 274 8.65 0.93 14.73
CA GLY A 274 7.81 0.65 13.58
C GLY A 274 8.60 0.59 12.27
N ASN A 275 9.52 1.53 12.07
CA ASN A 275 10.38 1.59 10.88
C ASN A 275 11.32 0.37 10.79
N LEU A 276 12.00 0.01 11.88
CA LEU A 276 12.97 -1.08 11.92
C LEU A 276 12.32 -2.43 11.61
N VAL A 277 11.18 -2.72 12.25
CA VAL A 277 10.46 -3.99 12.05
C VAL A 277 9.85 -4.05 10.65
N THR A 278 9.25 -2.95 10.17
CA THR A 278 8.66 -2.89 8.83
C THR A 278 9.72 -3.05 7.74
N TRP A 279 10.90 -2.46 7.94
CA TRP A 279 12.04 -2.61 7.05
C TRP A 279 12.59 -4.03 7.05
N ALA A 280 12.77 -4.63 8.23
CA ALA A 280 13.30 -5.99 8.36
C ALA A 280 12.35 -7.05 7.77
N ALA A 281 11.04 -6.80 7.81
CA ALA A 281 10.03 -7.76 7.40
C ALA A 281 10.14 -8.20 5.95
N ARG A 282 10.18 -9.52 5.75
CA ARG A 282 10.05 -10.15 4.44
C ARG A 282 8.84 -9.59 3.69
N VAL A 283 9.01 -9.36 2.40
CA VAL A 283 7.89 -9.13 1.47
C VAL A 283 7.57 -10.46 0.80
N PRO A 284 6.39 -11.05 1.06
CA PRO A 284 6.04 -12.35 0.48
C PRO A 284 6.06 -12.30 -1.05
N GLU A 285 6.65 -13.32 -1.67
CA GLU A 285 6.47 -13.53 -3.11
C GLU A 285 5.01 -13.89 -3.39
N ARG A 286 4.49 -13.42 -4.53
CA ARG A 286 3.13 -13.75 -4.95
C ARG A 286 3.05 -15.24 -5.27
N ALA A 287 2.12 -15.95 -4.64
CA ALA A 287 1.83 -17.33 -5.01
C ALA A 287 1.26 -17.37 -6.43
N GLU A 288 1.86 -18.19 -7.30
CA GLU A 288 1.31 -18.47 -8.63
C GLU A 288 -0.06 -19.15 -8.48
N ARG A 289 -1.08 -18.64 -9.18
CA ARG A 289 -2.41 -19.23 -9.18
C ARG A 289 -2.53 -20.27 -10.29
N ILE A 290 -2.82 -21.52 -9.89
CA ILE A 290 -2.96 -22.68 -10.79
C ILE A 290 -4.41 -22.79 -11.28
N GLY A 291 -4.60 -22.85 -12.60
CA GLY A 291 -5.92 -23.06 -13.23
C GLY A 291 -5.82 -23.37 -14.73
N GLY A 292 -5.13 -24.46 -15.10
CA GLY A 292 -4.78 -24.75 -16.50
C GLY A 292 -5.96 -24.88 -17.46
N ASP A 293 -6.95 -25.72 -17.15
CA ASP A 293 -8.03 -26.06 -18.08
C ASP A 293 -8.99 -24.89 -18.35
N ALA A 294 -9.40 -24.17 -17.31
CA ALA A 294 -10.28 -23.00 -17.47
C ALA A 294 -9.57 -21.84 -18.20
N ARG A 295 -8.25 -21.67 -17.99
CA ARG A 295 -7.44 -20.72 -18.77
C ARG A 295 -7.36 -21.10 -20.24
N ALA A 296 -7.27 -22.40 -20.56
CA ALA A 296 -7.29 -22.86 -21.94
C ALA A 296 -8.65 -22.59 -22.62
N ALA A 297 -9.76 -22.83 -21.92
CA ALA A 297 -11.10 -22.51 -22.43
C ALA A 297 -11.29 -21.00 -22.66
N PHE A 298 -10.87 -20.15 -21.72
CA PHE A 298 -10.89 -18.70 -21.90
C PHE A 298 -9.99 -18.23 -23.05
N ALA A 299 -8.81 -18.85 -23.23
CA ALA A 299 -7.93 -18.53 -24.37
C ALA A 299 -8.63 -18.77 -25.72
N GLY A 300 -9.48 -19.81 -25.83
CA GLY A 300 -10.31 -20.05 -27.00
C GLY A 300 -11.37 -18.97 -27.22
N LEU A 301 -12.05 -18.53 -26.16
CA LEU A 301 -13.00 -17.39 -26.22
C LEU A 301 -12.28 -16.11 -26.69
N LYS A 302 -11.13 -15.82 -26.09
CA LYS A 302 -10.31 -14.65 -26.42
C LYS A 302 -9.90 -14.63 -27.89
N ASP A 303 -9.41 -15.75 -28.44
CA ASP A 303 -9.05 -15.85 -29.87
C ASP A 303 -10.25 -15.56 -30.78
N ALA A 304 -11.40 -16.16 -30.50
CA ALA A 304 -12.61 -15.97 -31.31
C ALA A 304 -13.09 -14.51 -31.28
N VAL A 305 -13.07 -13.87 -30.10
CA VAL A 305 -13.39 -12.44 -29.95
C VAL A 305 -12.39 -11.59 -30.74
N GLU A 306 -11.08 -11.78 -30.56
CA GLU A 306 -10.06 -10.97 -31.23
C GLU A 306 -10.07 -11.13 -32.76
N ARG A 307 -10.49 -12.29 -33.27
CA ARG A 307 -10.72 -12.51 -34.71
C ARG A 307 -12.00 -11.83 -35.23
N LEU A 308 -12.99 -11.57 -34.38
CA LEU A 308 -14.21 -10.83 -34.74
C LEU A 308 -13.96 -9.32 -34.82
N GLN A 309 -13.12 -8.76 -33.93
CA GLN A 309 -12.91 -7.31 -33.81
C GLN A 309 -12.54 -6.59 -35.13
N PRO A 310 -11.69 -7.13 -36.03
CA PRO A 310 -11.39 -6.50 -37.31
C PRO A 310 -12.58 -6.39 -38.26
N LEU A 311 -13.65 -7.17 -38.05
CA LEU A 311 -14.89 -7.13 -38.84
C LEU A 311 -15.87 -6.08 -38.31
N GLN A 312 -15.61 -5.50 -37.13
CA GLN A 312 -16.48 -4.53 -36.48
C GLN A 312 -16.17 -3.08 -36.87
N ALA A 313 -17.23 -2.32 -37.10
CA ALA A 313 -17.21 -0.86 -37.20
C ALA A 313 -17.03 -0.21 -35.81
N LYS A 314 -16.95 1.12 -35.79
CA LYS A 314 -16.76 1.88 -34.54
C LYS A 314 -17.91 1.68 -33.54
N ASP A 315 -19.14 1.58 -34.02
CA ASP A 315 -20.33 1.38 -33.18
C ASP A 315 -20.59 -0.08 -32.80
N GLY A 316 -19.72 -0.99 -33.25
CA GLY A 316 -19.78 -2.42 -32.99
C GLY A 316 -20.46 -3.24 -34.09
N SER A 317 -21.14 -2.61 -35.06
CA SER A 317 -21.79 -3.30 -36.18
C SER A 317 -20.80 -4.02 -37.10
N ILE A 318 -21.24 -5.00 -37.89
CA ILE A 318 -20.35 -5.75 -38.79
C ILE A 318 -20.34 -5.11 -40.18
N GLU A 319 -19.17 -4.60 -40.58
CA GLU A 319 -18.88 -4.08 -41.93
C GLU A 319 -18.04 -5.06 -42.78
N GLY A 320 -17.45 -6.08 -42.14
CA GLY A 320 -16.60 -7.09 -42.78
C GLY A 320 -17.35 -8.28 -43.38
N ASP A 321 -16.65 -9.41 -43.48
CA ASP A 321 -17.21 -10.69 -43.92
C ASP A 321 -18.29 -11.19 -42.94
N ARG A 322 -19.56 -11.09 -43.35
CA ARG A 322 -20.71 -11.48 -42.52
C ARG A 322 -20.74 -12.98 -42.23
N ASP A 323 -20.36 -13.84 -43.17
CA ASP A 323 -20.43 -15.29 -42.97
C ASP A 323 -19.36 -15.72 -41.95
N LEU A 324 -18.16 -15.14 -42.05
CA LEU A 324 -17.12 -15.31 -41.05
C LEU A 324 -17.54 -14.76 -39.68
N ALA A 325 -18.16 -13.57 -39.62
CA ALA A 325 -18.64 -13.00 -38.37
C ALA A 325 -19.68 -13.90 -37.68
N VAL A 326 -20.64 -14.47 -38.44
CA VAL A 326 -21.61 -15.43 -37.91
C VAL A 326 -20.92 -16.68 -37.37
N ALA A 327 -19.92 -17.22 -38.08
CA ALA A 327 -19.15 -18.38 -37.61
C ALA A 327 -18.37 -18.09 -36.32
N LEU A 328 -17.72 -16.92 -36.24
CA LEU A 328 -16.99 -16.48 -35.04
C LEU A 328 -17.93 -16.21 -33.86
N ILE A 329 -19.11 -15.63 -34.09
CA ILE A 329 -20.11 -15.43 -33.04
C ILE A 329 -20.63 -16.77 -32.53
N SER A 330 -20.83 -17.76 -33.41
CA SER A 330 -21.16 -19.13 -32.99
C SER A 330 -20.06 -19.73 -32.11
N GLU A 331 -18.79 -19.55 -32.49
CA GLU A 331 -17.65 -20.01 -31.69
C GLU A 331 -17.61 -19.31 -30.32
N ILE A 332 -17.83 -17.99 -30.26
CA ILE A 332 -17.93 -17.22 -29.01
C ILE A 332 -19.04 -17.78 -28.12
N VAL A 333 -20.23 -18.03 -28.66
CA VAL A 333 -21.37 -18.60 -27.92
C VAL A 333 -21.06 -19.99 -27.37
N ASP A 334 -20.43 -20.86 -28.17
CA ASP A 334 -20.02 -22.19 -27.73
C ASP A 334 -19.02 -22.11 -26.56
N ARG A 335 -18.05 -21.19 -26.63
CA ARG A 335 -17.06 -20.99 -25.56
C ARG A 335 -17.66 -20.39 -24.28
N ILE A 336 -18.61 -19.45 -24.41
CA ILE A 336 -19.36 -18.93 -23.26
C ILE A 336 -20.14 -20.08 -22.59
N THR A 337 -20.81 -20.92 -23.37
CA THR A 337 -21.57 -22.07 -22.87
C THR A 337 -20.67 -23.10 -22.18
N GLU A 338 -19.46 -23.33 -22.71
CA GLU A 338 -18.44 -24.20 -22.11
C GLU A 338 -17.96 -23.68 -20.75
N LEU A 339 -17.78 -22.35 -20.62
CA LEU A 339 -17.31 -21.69 -19.40
C LEU A 339 -18.42 -21.48 -18.36
N ALA A 340 -19.68 -21.32 -18.77
CA ALA A 340 -20.80 -20.97 -17.90
C ALA A 340 -20.96 -21.82 -16.62
N PRO A 341 -20.72 -23.15 -16.63
CA PRO A 341 -20.80 -23.96 -15.41
C PRO A 341 -19.83 -23.53 -14.28
N ARG A 342 -18.77 -22.77 -14.59
CA ARG A 342 -17.86 -22.18 -13.59
C ARG A 342 -18.48 -20.99 -12.86
N PHE A 343 -19.46 -20.33 -13.47
CA PHE A 343 -20.07 -19.10 -12.98
C PHE A 343 -21.57 -19.31 -12.70
N PRO A 344 -21.95 -20.25 -11.81
CA PRO A 344 -23.36 -20.57 -11.57
C PRO A 344 -24.17 -19.39 -11.03
N HIS A 345 -23.50 -18.45 -10.36
CA HIS A 345 -24.08 -17.23 -9.82
C HIS A 345 -24.44 -16.21 -10.92
N ASP A 346 -23.81 -16.29 -12.09
CA ASP A 346 -24.05 -15.44 -13.26
C ASP A 346 -24.82 -16.17 -14.37
N ALA A 347 -25.44 -17.32 -14.10
CA ALA A 347 -26.08 -18.14 -15.13
C ALA A 347 -27.14 -17.37 -15.96
N ALA A 348 -27.99 -16.58 -15.29
CA ALA A 348 -29.00 -15.76 -15.97
C ALA A 348 -28.37 -14.69 -16.88
N TYR A 349 -27.24 -14.12 -16.46
CA TYR A 349 -26.49 -13.16 -17.27
C TYR A 349 -25.87 -13.84 -18.50
N LEU A 350 -25.18 -14.97 -18.32
CA LEU A 350 -24.53 -15.67 -19.44
C LEU A 350 -25.56 -16.22 -20.44
N ASP A 351 -26.72 -16.67 -19.97
CA ASP A 351 -27.85 -17.05 -20.84
C ASP A 351 -28.36 -15.83 -21.65
N ALA A 352 -28.45 -14.65 -21.03
CA ALA A 352 -28.83 -13.42 -21.72
C ALA A 352 -27.79 -13.00 -22.77
N VAL A 353 -26.49 -13.13 -22.47
CA VAL A 353 -25.39 -12.88 -23.42
C VAL A 353 -25.52 -13.76 -24.66
N VAL A 354 -25.73 -15.07 -24.46
CA VAL A 354 -25.95 -16.01 -25.56
C VAL A 354 -27.18 -15.63 -26.38
N ALA A 355 -28.28 -15.26 -25.72
CA ALA A 355 -29.50 -14.82 -26.39
C ALA A 355 -29.30 -13.54 -27.20
N ASP A 356 -28.57 -12.56 -26.68
CA ASP A 356 -28.31 -11.28 -27.36
C ASP A 356 -27.38 -11.44 -28.57
N PHE A 357 -26.36 -12.31 -28.50
CA PHE A 357 -25.60 -12.71 -29.68
C PHE A 357 -26.49 -13.36 -30.75
N GLY A 358 -27.40 -14.25 -30.35
CA GLY A 358 -28.36 -14.88 -31.26
C GLY A 358 -29.30 -13.87 -31.93
N LYS A 359 -29.82 -12.89 -31.16
CA LYS A 359 -30.63 -11.79 -31.70
C LYS A 359 -29.83 -10.93 -32.67
N TRP A 360 -28.59 -10.59 -32.32
CA TRP A 360 -27.73 -9.75 -33.14
C TRP A 360 -27.45 -10.38 -34.52
N VAL A 361 -27.18 -11.69 -34.56
CA VAL A 361 -27.08 -12.48 -35.80
C VAL A 361 -28.40 -12.46 -36.57
N ALA A 362 -29.53 -12.77 -35.91
CA ALA A 362 -30.84 -12.83 -36.55
C ALA A 362 -31.31 -11.48 -37.13
N GLN A 363 -30.86 -10.37 -36.54
CA GLN A 363 -31.15 -9.00 -36.99
C GLN A 363 -30.15 -8.49 -38.05
N GLY A 364 -29.23 -9.35 -38.52
CA GLY A 364 -28.34 -9.03 -39.61
C GLY A 364 -27.08 -8.26 -39.22
N LEU A 365 -26.67 -8.31 -37.94
CA LEU A 365 -25.39 -7.77 -37.46
C LEU A 365 -25.24 -6.24 -37.62
N GLY A 366 -26.32 -5.50 -37.37
CA GLY A 366 -26.33 -4.03 -37.24
C GLY A 366 -25.64 -3.55 -35.96
N VAL A 367 -26.00 -2.38 -35.41
CA VAL A 367 -25.48 -1.95 -34.10
C VAL A 367 -25.93 -2.96 -33.03
N PRO A 368 -25.00 -3.52 -32.22
CA PRO A 368 -25.37 -4.51 -31.21
C PRO A 368 -26.23 -3.89 -30.09
N ASP A 369 -27.16 -4.69 -29.57
CA ASP A 369 -27.99 -4.36 -28.41
C ASP A 369 -27.86 -5.47 -27.37
N PHE A 370 -27.14 -5.16 -26.28
CA PHE A 370 -26.89 -6.07 -25.16
C PHE A 370 -27.54 -5.55 -23.87
N LEU A 371 -28.65 -4.80 -23.97
CA LEU A 371 -29.34 -4.27 -22.80
C LEU A 371 -29.88 -5.38 -21.89
N ASP A 372 -30.39 -6.48 -22.45
CA ASP A 372 -30.92 -7.58 -21.64
C ASP A 372 -29.79 -8.29 -20.87
N SER A 373 -28.62 -8.45 -21.49
CA SER A 373 -27.40 -8.91 -20.83
C SER A 373 -26.91 -7.93 -19.75
N LEU A 374 -26.93 -6.63 -20.02
CA LEU A 374 -26.48 -5.60 -19.07
C LEU A 374 -27.38 -5.55 -17.84
N ASP A 375 -28.70 -5.61 -18.04
CA ASP A 375 -29.70 -5.62 -16.96
C ASP A 375 -29.63 -6.91 -16.12
N ALA A 376 -29.07 -8.00 -16.64
CA ALA A 376 -28.90 -9.25 -15.91
C ALA A 376 -27.58 -9.32 -15.13
N PHE A 377 -26.60 -8.47 -15.44
CA PHE A 377 -25.28 -8.50 -14.81
C PHE A 377 -25.24 -7.61 -13.56
N HIS A 378 -25.26 -8.25 -12.39
CA HIS A 378 -25.28 -7.60 -11.07
C HIS A 378 -24.11 -8.01 -10.18
N PRO A 379 -22.88 -7.56 -10.47
CA PRO A 379 -21.74 -7.80 -9.60
C PRO A 379 -21.86 -7.02 -8.27
N ASP A 380 -22.61 -5.91 -8.23
CA ASP A 380 -22.89 -5.13 -7.02
C ASP A 380 -23.61 -5.92 -5.92
N ALA A 381 -24.52 -6.82 -6.33
CA ALA A 381 -25.24 -7.71 -5.42
C ALA A 381 -24.41 -8.92 -4.98
N GLN A 382 -23.20 -9.10 -5.53
CA GLN A 382 -22.38 -10.30 -5.41
C GLN A 382 -20.94 -9.99 -4.97
N ARG A 383 -20.77 -8.95 -4.13
CA ARG A 383 -19.49 -8.54 -3.56
C ARG A 383 -18.95 -9.59 -2.55
N ILE A 384 -18.44 -10.69 -3.09
CA ILE A 384 -17.84 -11.80 -2.36
C ILE A 384 -16.37 -11.85 -2.73
N ASP A 385 -15.48 -11.80 -1.73
CA ASP A 385 -14.05 -11.81 -1.98
C ASP A 385 -13.62 -13.05 -2.77
N GLY A 386 -12.90 -12.83 -3.87
CA GLY A 386 -12.41 -13.91 -4.71
C GLY A 386 -13.45 -14.52 -5.67
N LEU A 387 -14.70 -14.06 -5.68
CA LEU A 387 -15.70 -14.51 -6.65
C LEU A 387 -15.30 -14.07 -8.06
N GLU A 388 -15.25 -15.01 -8.99
CA GLU A 388 -14.87 -14.76 -10.38
C GLU A 388 -16.11 -14.51 -11.25
N HIS A 389 -15.96 -13.70 -12.30
CA HIS A 389 -17.00 -13.42 -13.29
C HIS A 389 -16.41 -13.47 -14.71
N LEU A 390 -17.21 -13.92 -15.67
CA LEU A 390 -16.90 -13.84 -17.10
C LEU A 390 -17.72 -12.71 -17.71
N VAL A 391 -17.09 -11.60 -18.05
CA VAL A 391 -17.76 -10.42 -18.64
C VAL A 391 -17.57 -10.43 -20.15
N VAL A 392 -18.66 -10.47 -20.91
CA VAL A 392 -18.64 -10.39 -22.38
C VAL A 392 -19.66 -9.36 -22.85
N PHE A 393 -19.18 -8.29 -23.49
CA PHE A 393 -20.02 -7.22 -24.04
C PHE A 393 -19.40 -6.58 -25.29
N PRO A 394 -20.21 -6.09 -26.24
CA PRO A 394 -19.78 -5.05 -27.16
C PRO A 394 -19.69 -3.71 -26.42
N MET A 395 -18.48 -3.23 -26.15
CA MET A 395 -18.24 -2.03 -25.35
C MET A 395 -16.99 -1.26 -25.80
N TYR A 396 -16.92 0.02 -25.46
CA TYR A 396 -15.67 0.77 -25.56
C TYR A 396 -14.92 0.72 -24.22
N THR A 397 -13.60 0.89 -24.20
CA THR A 397 -12.82 0.90 -22.96
C THR A 397 -12.40 2.33 -22.62
N GLN A 398 -12.68 2.79 -21.39
CA GLN A 398 -12.26 4.12 -20.95
C GLN A 398 -10.74 4.22 -20.93
N ASN A 399 -10.16 5.34 -21.38
CA ASN A 399 -8.71 5.50 -21.58
C ASN A 399 -8.07 4.42 -22.48
N GLY A 400 -8.87 3.66 -23.24
CA GLY A 400 -8.44 2.66 -24.20
C GLY A 400 -9.05 2.90 -25.58
N SER A 401 -9.78 1.93 -26.10
CA SER A 401 -10.42 2.01 -27.42
C SER A 401 -11.77 2.71 -27.33
N THR A 402 -12.04 3.66 -28.24
CA THR A 402 -13.37 4.29 -28.39
C THR A 402 -14.32 3.51 -29.31
N ARG A 403 -13.90 2.31 -29.77
CA ARG A 403 -14.71 1.43 -30.61
C ARG A 403 -15.46 0.44 -29.73
N ARG A 404 -16.74 0.19 -30.04
CA ARG A 404 -17.60 -0.76 -29.31
C ARG A 404 -17.38 -2.20 -29.78
N HIS A 405 -16.13 -2.65 -29.71
CA HIS A 405 -15.78 -4.03 -30.04
C HIS A 405 -16.36 -4.98 -29.01
N VAL A 406 -16.61 -6.24 -29.42
CA VAL A 406 -16.82 -7.30 -28.44
C VAL A 406 -15.52 -7.48 -27.66
N GLU A 407 -15.63 -7.45 -26.34
CA GLU A 407 -14.55 -7.69 -25.41
C GLU A 407 -14.96 -8.82 -24.45
N ALA A 408 -14.00 -9.66 -24.08
CA ALA A 408 -14.16 -10.69 -23.07
C ALA A 408 -13.13 -10.47 -21.96
N VAL A 409 -13.62 -10.37 -20.72
CA VAL A 409 -12.81 -10.10 -19.53
C VAL A 409 -13.16 -11.11 -18.46
N TRP A 410 -12.17 -11.87 -18.00
CA TRP A 410 -12.31 -12.69 -16.81
C TRP A 410 -11.79 -11.90 -15.63
N ILE A 411 -12.70 -11.58 -14.72
CA ILE A 411 -12.42 -10.75 -13.54
C ILE A 411 -12.66 -11.54 -12.26
N ARG A 412 -12.10 -11.02 -11.18
CA ARG A 412 -12.36 -11.50 -9.82
C ARG A 412 -12.61 -10.32 -8.90
N THR A 413 -13.63 -10.43 -8.07
CA THR A 413 -14.00 -9.43 -7.07
C THR A 413 -12.99 -9.44 -5.91
N VAL A 414 -12.64 -8.25 -5.42
CA VAL A 414 -11.71 -8.04 -4.29
C VAL A 414 -12.48 -7.37 -3.16
N TRP A 415 -13.08 -8.15 -2.27
CA TRP A 415 -14.01 -7.65 -1.25
C TRP A 415 -13.71 -8.21 0.14
N PRO A 416 -12.51 -7.96 0.69
CA PRO A 416 -12.12 -8.53 1.97
C PRO A 416 -13.05 -8.04 3.08
N GLN A 417 -13.23 -8.87 4.11
CA GLN A 417 -14.19 -8.64 5.19
C GLN A 417 -14.02 -7.26 5.88
N TRP A 418 -12.78 -6.81 6.08
CA TRP A 418 -12.50 -5.51 6.69
C TRP A 418 -13.02 -4.33 5.84
N LEU A 419 -13.01 -4.46 4.51
CA LEU A 419 -13.51 -3.44 3.59
C LEU A 419 -15.04 -3.42 3.62
N ALA A 420 -15.67 -4.60 3.63
CA ALA A 420 -17.12 -4.75 3.75
C ALA A 420 -17.65 -4.12 5.05
N GLU A 421 -16.93 -4.30 6.17
CA GLU A 421 -17.27 -3.67 7.46
C GLU A 421 -17.16 -2.14 7.41
N LEU A 422 -16.14 -1.60 6.76
CA LEU A 422 -15.99 -0.15 6.59
C LEU A 422 -17.06 0.46 5.68
N GLU A 423 -17.38 -0.18 4.56
CA GLU A 423 -18.45 0.25 3.64
C GLU A 423 -19.80 0.26 4.37
N GLY A 424 -20.16 -0.86 5.02
CA GLY A 424 -21.43 -1.01 5.71
C GLY A 424 -21.61 -0.09 6.93
N ALA A 425 -20.52 0.38 7.54
CA ALA A 425 -20.57 1.22 8.74
C ALA A 425 -20.38 2.72 8.49
N ARG A 426 -19.60 3.12 7.48
CA ARG A 426 -19.12 4.52 7.36
C ARG A 426 -19.06 5.07 5.94
N TYR A 427 -18.67 4.24 4.98
CA TYR A 427 -18.43 4.68 3.60
C TYR A 427 -19.37 3.97 2.65
N ASP A 428 -20.68 4.16 2.83
CA ASP A 428 -21.70 3.53 1.98
C ASP A 428 -21.44 3.85 0.50
N ASN A 429 -21.28 2.79 -0.29
CA ASN A 429 -21.08 2.88 -1.73
C ASN A 429 -21.54 1.55 -2.39
N PRO A 430 -22.86 1.34 -2.51
CA PRO A 430 -23.41 0.07 -2.99
C PRO A 430 -23.07 -0.25 -4.45
N MET A 431 -22.71 0.75 -5.25
CA MET A 431 -22.37 0.57 -6.67
C MET A 431 -20.89 0.23 -6.87
N PHE A 432 -20.02 0.48 -5.90
CA PHE A 432 -18.58 0.24 -6.04
C PHE A 432 -18.26 -1.26 -6.00
N VAL A 433 -17.61 -1.73 -7.07
CA VAL A 433 -17.14 -3.11 -7.21
C VAL A 433 -15.64 -3.11 -7.53
N PRO A 434 -14.75 -3.29 -6.54
CA PRO A 434 -13.33 -3.49 -6.78
C PRO A 434 -13.07 -4.86 -7.40
N ILE A 435 -12.35 -4.88 -8.52
CA ILE A 435 -12.12 -6.06 -9.33
C ILE A 435 -10.64 -6.19 -9.68
N ALA A 436 -10.23 -7.40 -10.04
CA ALA A 436 -8.89 -7.73 -10.50
C ALA A 436 -8.98 -8.53 -11.81
N PHE A 437 -8.00 -8.36 -12.70
CA PHE A 437 -7.91 -9.18 -13.91
C PHE A 437 -7.44 -10.61 -13.58
N GLU A 438 -8.16 -11.60 -14.11
CA GLU A 438 -7.62 -12.95 -14.29
C GLU A 438 -7.10 -13.11 -15.75
N ASP A 439 -7.87 -12.66 -16.74
CA ASP A 439 -7.42 -12.52 -18.14
C ASP A 439 -8.36 -11.59 -18.96
N PHE A 440 -7.93 -11.13 -20.14
CA PHE A 440 -8.69 -10.15 -20.94
C PHE A 440 -8.33 -10.16 -22.42
N THR A 441 -9.26 -9.70 -23.27
CA THR A 441 -9.04 -9.37 -24.70
C THR A 441 -8.32 -8.03 -24.90
N SER A 442 -7.74 -7.83 -26.09
CA SER A 442 -6.88 -6.68 -26.41
C SER A 442 -7.45 -5.28 -26.11
N GLY A 443 -8.77 -5.08 -25.97
CA GLY A 443 -9.33 -3.79 -25.56
C GLY A 443 -8.91 -3.32 -24.16
N TYR A 444 -8.48 -4.25 -23.29
CA TYR A 444 -7.90 -3.97 -21.99
C TYR A 444 -6.37 -4.07 -21.95
N ASP A 445 -5.70 -4.32 -23.09
CA ASP A 445 -4.25 -4.14 -23.26
C ASP A 445 -3.91 -2.64 -23.46
N THR A 446 -4.41 -1.81 -22.55
CA THR A 446 -4.44 -0.34 -22.65
C THR A 446 -4.27 0.32 -21.29
N ASP A 447 -4.48 1.64 -21.22
CA ASP A 447 -4.51 2.40 -19.98
C ASP A 447 -5.84 2.27 -19.20
N SER A 448 -6.85 1.58 -19.75
CA SER A 448 -8.14 1.35 -19.08
C SER A 448 -7.97 0.69 -17.72
N ALA A 449 -8.60 1.24 -16.68
CA ALA A 449 -8.59 0.68 -15.32
C ALA A 449 -9.99 0.60 -14.72
N VAL A 450 -11.02 0.71 -15.55
CA VAL A 450 -12.42 0.65 -15.13
C VAL A 450 -13.23 -0.24 -16.07
N LEU A 451 -14.29 -0.82 -15.53
CA LEU A 451 -15.35 -1.51 -16.25
C LEU A 451 -16.65 -0.81 -15.85
N PHE A 452 -17.24 -0.04 -16.76
CA PHE A 452 -18.45 0.72 -16.47
C PHE A 452 -19.61 0.32 -17.37
N PRO A 453 -20.83 0.19 -16.84
CA PRO A 453 -22.00 -0.24 -17.61
C PRO A 453 -22.38 0.73 -18.73
N GLU A 454 -22.06 2.03 -18.59
CA GLU A 454 -22.26 3.08 -19.60
C GLU A 454 -21.51 2.82 -20.91
N THR A 455 -20.52 1.93 -20.89
CA THR A 455 -19.67 1.66 -22.05
C THR A 455 -20.28 0.68 -23.04
N VAL A 456 -21.27 -0.10 -22.58
CA VAL A 456 -21.90 -1.19 -23.32
C VAL A 456 -22.82 -0.66 -24.42
N ALA A 457 -22.83 -1.35 -25.57
CA ALA A 457 -23.75 -1.07 -26.66
C ALA A 457 -25.16 -1.57 -26.32
N VAL A 458 -26.09 -0.63 -26.16
CA VAL A 458 -27.48 -0.87 -25.77
C VAL A 458 -28.43 -0.07 -26.67
N ARG A 459 -29.64 -0.59 -26.89
CA ARG A 459 -30.72 0.10 -27.63
C ARG A 459 -31.13 1.43 -26.98
N GLU A 460 -31.09 1.49 -25.66
CA GLU A 460 -31.43 2.65 -24.85
C GLU A 460 -30.63 2.65 -23.54
N THR A 461 -30.29 3.82 -23.02
CA THR A 461 -29.56 3.95 -21.76
C THR A 461 -30.46 3.52 -20.59
N PRO A 462 -30.00 2.60 -19.70
CA PRO A 462 -30.74 2.24 -18.50
C PRO A 462 -31.12 3.47 -17.67
N ALA A 463 -32.26 3.41 -16.98
CA ALA A 463 -32.72 4.51 -16.13
C ALA A 463 -31.76 4.79 -14.96
N ARG A 464 -31.04 3.75 -14.51
CA ARG A 464 -30.00 3.80 -13.48
C ARG A 464 -28.96 2.73 -13.78
N PHE A 465 -27.71 3.02 -13.45
CA PHE A 465 -26.64 2.04 -13.36
C PHE A 465 -26.52 1.56 -11.92
N THR A 466 -26.18 0.29 -11.71
CA THR A 466 -26.13 -0.31 -10.36
C THR A 466 -24.72 -0.68 -9.91
N TRP A 467 -23.73 -0.61 -10.81
CA TRP A 467 -22.37 -1.04 -10.52
C TRP A 467 -21.33 -0.22 -11.29
N GLY A 468 -20.15 -0.08 -10.71
CA GLY A 468 -18.94 0.48 -11.33
C GLY A 468 -17.75 -0.35 -10.91
N GLY A 469 -17.08 -0.97 -11.89
CA GLY A 469 -15.93 -1.83 -11.67
C GLY A 469 -14.62 -1.05 -11.74
N ILE A 470 -13.77 -1.16 -10.71
CA ILE A 470 -12.43 -0.53 -10.71
C ILE A 470 -11.35 -1.61 -10.56
N PHE A 471 -10.38 -1.63 -11.48
CA PHE A 471 -9.31 -2.63 -11.53
C PHE A 471 -8.17 -2.29 -10.56
N CYS A 472 -8.41 -2.56 -9.28
CA CYS A 472 -7.46 -2.28 -8.18
C CYS A 472 -6.11 -2.98 -8.35
N ASP A 473 -6.07 -4.16 -9.00
CA ASP A 473 -4.83 -4.91 -9.24
C ASP A 473 -3.90 -4.19 -10.23
N ARG A 474 -4.49 -3.61 -11.28
CA ARG A 474 -3.82 -2.83 -12.30
C ARG A 474 -3.35 -1.49 -11.77
N GLU A 475 -4.19 -0.76 -11.05
CA GLU A 475 -3.78 0.51 -10.44
C GLU A 475 -2.64 0.30 -9.44
N ALA A 476 -2.72 -0.73 -8.60
CA ALA A 476 -1.63 -1.15 -7.72
C ALA A 476 -0.34 -1.51 -8.49
N ALA A 477 -0.43 -2.26 -9.59
CA ALA A 477 0.74 -2.64 -10.38
C ALA A 477 1.40 -1.43 -11.05
N ARG A 478 0.60 -0.50 -11.58
CA ARG A 478 1.06 0.78 -12.14
C ARG A 478 1.74 1.65 -11.11
N PHE A 479 1.07 1.85 -9.99
CA PHE A 479 1.56 2.59 -8.84
C PHE A 479 2.94 2.10 -8.42
N ARG A 480 3.08 0.80 -8.19
CA ARG A 480 4.35 0.19 -7.76
C ARG A 480 5.47 0.42 -8.77
N ARG A 481 5.19 0.20 -10.06
CA ARG A 481 6.18 0.32 -11.13
C ARG A 481 6.62 1.78 -11.35
N VAL A 482 5.67 2.70 -11.48
CA VAL A 482 5.95 4.12 -11.73
C VAL A 482 6.50 4.79 -10.48
N GLY A 483 5.91 4.52 -9.31
CA GLY A 483 6.33 5.07 -8.03
C GLY A 483 7.75 4.68 -7.65
N ARG A 484 8.16 3.41 -7.88
CA ARG A 484 9.54 2.97 -7.68
C ARG A 484 10.49 3.72 -8.62
N ALA A 485 10.19 3.75 -9.92
CA ALA A 485 11.03 4.43 -10.90
C ALA A 485 11.14 5.93 -10.63
N ALA A 486 10.07 6.56 -10.13
CA ALA A 486 10.06 7.95 -9.71
C ALA A 486 10.95 8.17 -8.49
N ALA A 487 10.81 7.35 -7.44
CA ALA A 487 11.65 7.44 -6.25
C ALA A 487 13.14 7.32 -6.60
N ASP A 488 13.51 6.35 -7.43
CA ASP A 488 14.89 6.14 -7.90
C ASP A 488 15.40 7.34 -8.73
N THR A 489 14.57 7.81 -9.67
CA THR A 489 14.90 8.94 -10.56
C THR A 489 15.08 10.25 -9.79
N LEU A 490 14.29 10.43 -8.74
CA LEU A 490 14.25 11.64 -7.91
C LEU A 490 15.15 11.53 -6.68
N LYS A 491 15.80 10.38 -6.45
CA LYS A 491 16.59 10.06 -5.25
C LYS A 491 15.81 10.32 -3.96
N LEU A 492 14.50 10.06 -4.01
CA LEU A 492 13.62 10.21 -2.87
C LEU A 492 13.92 9.09 -1.88
N ALA A 493 14.34 9.45 -0.67
CA ALA A 493 14.50 8.49 0.40
C ALA A 493 13.10 8.08 0.91
N LEU A 494 12.83 6.78 0.90
CA LEU A 494 11.51 6.22 1.19
C LEU A 494 11.42 5.76 2.65
N PRO A 495 10.43 6.21 3.41
CA PRO A 495 10.04 5.56 4.66
C PRO A 495 9.80 4.05 4.45
N PRO A 496 10.08 3.17 5.43
CA PRO A 496 10.00 1.72 5.23
C PRO A 496 8.62 1.21 4.81
N ASP A 497 7.55 1.84 5.30
CA ASP A 497 6.17 1.56 4.90
C ASP A 497 5.89 1.94 3.44
N ALA A 498 6.35 3.11 2.98
CA ALA A 498 6.24 3.50 1.57
C ALA A 498 7.08 2.59 0.66
N ALA A 499 8.29 2.21 1.08
CA ALA A 499 9.13 1.25 0.37
C ALA A 499 8.44 -0.12 0.25
N ARG A 500 7.81 -0.60 1.34
CA ARG A 500 7.05 -1.84 1.37
C ARG A 500 5.81 -1.79 0.47
N LEU A 501 5.10 -0.66 0.45
CA LEU A 501 3.94 -0.46 -0.42
C LEU A 501 4.31 -0.59 -1.90
N LEU A 502 5.44 0.00 -2.29
CA LEU A 502 5.97 -0.14 -3.66
C LEU A 502 6.45 -1.56 -3.97
N GLU A 503 6.86 -2.33 -2.97
CA GLU A 503 7.34 -3.71 -3.13
C GLU A 503 6.20 -4.74 -3.16
N SER A 504 5.12 -4.56 -2.40
CA SER A 504 4.05 -5.55 -2.23
C SER A 504 2.81 -5.28 -3.10
N GLN A 505 2.53 -6.17 -4.06
CA GLN A 505 1.35 -6.08 -4.92
C GLN A 505 0.04 -6.17 -4.14
N GLU A 506 -0.02 -7.06 -3.14
CA GLU A 506 -1.24 -7.28 -2.37
C GLU A 506 -1.55 -6.10 -1.45
N LEU A 507 -0.54 -5.58 -0.75
CA LEU A 507 -0.71 -4.40 0.10
C LEU A 507 -1.12 -3.18 -0.73
N ALA A 508 -0.52 -2.99 -1.91
CA ALA A 508 -0.93 -1.93 -2.83
C ALA A 508 -2.39 -2.13 -3.28
N GLN A 509 -2.79 -3.35 -3.65
CA GLN A 509 -4.17 -3.62 -4.05
C GLN A 509 -5.17 -3.32 -2.92
N ASP A 510 -4.89 -3.77 -1.69
CA ASP A 510 -5.71 -3.49 -0.51
C ASP A 510 -5.78 -1.98 -0.20
N THR A 511 -4.70 -1.26 -0.50
CA THR A 511 -4.64 0.21 -0.39
C THR A 511 -5.56 0.88 -1.42
N PHE A 512 -5.50 0.47 -2.68
CA PHE A 512 -6.34 1.04 -3.75
C PHE A 512 -7.82 0.77 -3.51
N VAL A 513 -8.23 -0.41 -3.05
CA VAL A 513 -9.66 -0.66 -2.78
C VAL A 513 -10.22 0.21 -1.65
N LEU A 514 -9.41 0.56 -0.63
CA LEU A 514 -9.82 1.52 0.41
C LEU A 514 -9.86 2.95 -0.12
N TRP A 515 -8.85 3.34 -0.91
CA TRP A 515 -8.82 4.65 -1.54
C TRP A 515 -10.04 4.84 -2.44
N ASP A 516 -10.28 3.93 -3.39
CA ASP A 516 -11.37 3.99 -4.35
C ASP A 516 -12.75 4.01 -3.65
N LEU A 517 -12.94 3.21 -2.59
CA LEU A 517 -14.18 3.20 -1.82
C LEU A 517 -14.54 4.61 -1.31
N ILE A 518 -13.55 5.30 -0.72
CA ILE A 518 -13.75 6.63 -0.13
C ILE A 518 -13.82 7.71 -1.22
N HIS A 519 -12.96 7.61 -2.23
CA HIS A 519 -12.90 8.55 -3.35
C HIS A 519 -14.22 8.57 -4.13
N ASP A 520 -14.67 7.42 -4.64
CA ASP A 520 -15.88 7.34 -5.48
C ASP A 520 -17.13 7.83 -4.73
N ARG A 521 -17.22 7.46 -3.45
CA ARG A 521 -18.29 7.92 -2.56
C ARG A 521 -18.30 9.45 -2.49
N THR A 522 -17.13 10.08 -2.45
CA THR A 522 -16.98 11.52 -2.25
C THR A 522 -17.53 12.36 -3.40
N HIS A 523 -17.59 11.85 -4.63
CA HIS A 523 -18.22 12.57 -5.74
C HIS A 523 -19.66 12.97 -5.45
N SER A 524 -20.42 12.10 -4.76
CA SER A 524 -21.83 12.34 -4.43
C SER A 524 -22.06 13.04 -3.07
N HIS A 525 -21.00 13.51 -2.40
CA HIS A 525 -21.05 14.07 -1.05
C HIS A 525 -20.32 15.41 -0.92
N GLY A 526 -20.77 16.25 0.03
CA GLY A 526 -20.17 17.56 0.34
C GLY A 526 -20.98 18.75 -0.16
N ASP A 527 -20.42 19.97 -0.02
CA ASP A 527 -20.99 21.20 -0.56
C ASP A 527 -20.84 21.24 -2.09
N LEU A 528 -21.91 21.51 -2.83
CA LEU A 528 -21.97 21.37 -4.30
C LEU A 528 -21.36 20.05 -4.80
N PRO A 529 -21.91 18.89 -4.39
CA PRO A 529 -21.40 17.62 -4.85
C PRO A 529 -21.51 17.57 -6.37
N PHE A 530 -20.48 17.07 -7.02
CA PHE A 530 -20.44 16.99 -8.47
C PHE A 530 -21.36 15.85 -8.88
N ASP A 531 -22.49 16.19 -9.51
CA ASP A 531 -23.43 15.16 -9.97
C ASP A 531 -22.72 14.28 -11.02
N PRO A 532 -22.62 12.95 -10.83
CA PRO A 532 -21.94 12.03 -11.75
C PRO A 532 -22.57 12.04 -13.16
N PHE A 533 -23.82 12.51 -13.31
CA PHE A 533 -24.44 12.72 -14.61
C PHE A 533 -23.96 14.01 -15.32
N MET A 534 -23.20 14.88 -14.65
CA MET A 534 -22.54 16.06 -15.24
C MET A 534 -21.24 15.77 -15.98
N ILE A 535 -20.73 14.53 -16.01
CA ILE A 535 -19.59 14.16 -16.90
C ILE A 535 -19.92 14.46 -18.38
N LYS A 536 -21.22 14.52 -18.73
CA LYS A 536 -21.71 14.95 -20.06
C LYS A 536 -21.83 16.47 -20.24
N GLN A 537 -21.70 17.27 -19.18
CA GLN A 537 -21.75 18.73 -19.28
C GLN A 537 -20.40 19.26 -19.74
N ARG A 538 -20.42 19.96 -20.87
CA ARG A 538 -19.26 20.65 -21.41
C ARG A 538 -18.80 21.78 -20.47
N MET A 539 -17.68 21.59 -19.79
CA MET A 539 -17.05 22.60 -18.92
C MET A 539 -15.53 22.65 -19.08
N PRO A 540 -14.85 23.69 -18.58
CA PRO A 540 -13.39 23.76 -18.60
C PRO A 540 -12.73 22.66 -17.77
N TYR A 541 -11.59 22.13 -18.23
CA TYR A 541 -11.06 20.88 -17.68
C TYR A 541 -10.50 20.99 -16.25
N TRP A 542 -10.16 22.20 -15.79
CA TRP A 542 -9.73 22.42 -14.41
C TRP A 542 -10.84 22.21 -13.38
N LEU A 543 -12.11 22.25 -13.77
CA LEU A 543 -13.20 21.91 -12.86
C LEU A 543 -13.24 20.40 -12.57
N TYR A 544 -13.05 19.55 -13.60
CA TYR A 544 -12.86 18.12 -13.37
C TYR A 544 -11.60 17.90 -12.53
N SER A 545 -10.52 18.63 -12.81
CA SER A 545 -9.27 18.53 -12.05
C SER A 545 -9.45 18.82 -10.56
N LEU A 546 -10.17 19.89 -10.23
CA LEU A 546 -10.47 20.27 -8.85
C LEU A 546 -11.44 19.29 -8.19
N GLU A 547 -12.35 18.67 -8.94
CA GLU A 547 -13.25 17.65 -8.41
C GLU A 547 -12.51 16.38 -8.03
N GLU A 548 -11.70 15.85 -8.95
CA GLU A 548 -10.86 14.68 -8.68
C GLU A 548 -9.89 14.94 -7.52
N LEU A 549 -9.28 16.14 -7.49
CA LEU A 549 -8.42 16.55 -6.40
C LEU A 549 -9.20 16.69 -5.09
N ARG A 550 -10.41 17.23 -5.07
CA ARG A 550 -11.27 17.32 -3.87
C ARG A 550 -11.56 15.94 -3.30
N CYS A 551 -11.93 14.99 -4.15
CA CYS A 551 -12.18 13.60 -3.74
C CYS A 551 -10.93 12.97 -3.11
N ASP A 552 -9.76 13.13 -3.71
CA ASP A 552 -8.51 12.62 -3.16
C ASP A 552 -8.05 13.31 -1.88
N LEU A 553 -8.18 14.63 -1.79
CA LEU A 553 -7.86 15.36 -0.56
C LEU A 553 -8.79 14.94 0.58
N THR A 554 -10.06 14.65 0.26
CA THR A 554 -11.01 14.09 1.23
C THR A 554 -10.62 12.68 1.64
N ALA A 555 -10.32 11.79 0.68
CA ALA A 555 -9.88 10.43 0.94
C ALA A 555 -8.58 10.39 1.77
N PHE A 556 -7.63 11.29 1.49
CA PHE A 556 -6.42 11.48 2.29
C PHE A 556 -6.76 11.87 3.74
N GLY A 557 -7.64 12.85 3.94
CA GLY A 557 -8.05 13.26 5.30
C GLY A 557 -8.79 12.16 6.07
N GLU A 558 -9.66 11.40 5.39
CA GLU A 558 -10.32 10.25 6.00
C GLU A 558 -9.32 9.14 6.33
N ALA A 559 -8.29 8.95 5.50
CA ALA A 559 -7.20 8.00 5.75
C ALA A 559 -6.36 8.40 6.98
N VAL A 560 -6.08 9.69 7.19
CA VAL A 560 -5.43 10.19 8.42
C VAL A 560 -6.28 9.86 9.66
N ARG A 561 -7.60 10.07 9.58
CA ARG A 561 -8.51 9.73 10.68
C ARG A 561 -8.53 8.23 10.96
N LEU A 562 -8.66 7.42 9.92
CA LEU A 562 -8.69 5.95 10.03
C LEU A 562 -7.39 5.38 10.58
N GLU A 563 -6.23 5.94 10.22
CA GLU A 563 -4.93 5.57 10.81
C GLU A 563 -4.93 5.80 12.33
N ALA A 564 -5.39 6.98 12.78
CA ALA A 564 -5.48 7.30 14.21
C ALA A 564 -6.44 6.38 14.98
N GLU A 565 -7.43 5.82 14.30
CA GLU A 565 -8.37 4.84 14.84
C GLU A 565 -7.86 3.38 14.76
N GLY A 566 -6.68 3.15 14.19
CA GLY A 566 -6.05 1.84 14.11
C GLY A 566 -6.42 1.01 12.88
N VAL A 567 -6.92 1.62 11.81
CA VAL A 567 -7.09 0.93 10.51
C VAL A 567 -5.75 0.91 9.78
N PRO A 568 -5.11 -0.27 9.63
CA PRO A 568 -3.71 -0.33 9.22
C PRO A 568 -3.47 0.06 7.76
N HIS A 569 -4.44 -0.18 6.87
CA HIS A 569 -4.35 0.19 5.45
C HIS A 569 -4.33 1.70 5.21
N ALA A 570 -4.86 2.50 6.15
CA ALA A 570 -5.14 3.91 5.92
C ALA A 570 -3.87 4.75 5.74
N ARG A 571 -2.79 4.43 6.46
CA ARG A 571 -1.49 5.08 6.26
C ARG A 571 -0.97 4.91 4.83
N TYR A 572 -1.22 3.75 4.22
CA TYR A 572 -0.78 3.47 2.86
C TYR A 572 -1.60 4.22 1.81
N VAL A 573 -2.88 4.52 2.08
CA VAL A 573 -3.71 5.36 1.21
C VAL A 573 -3.12 6.77 1.08
N GLN A 574 -2.61 7.33 2.19
CA GLN A 574 -1.92 8.63 2.18
C GLN A 574 -0.70 8.61 1.23
N HIS A 575 0.13 7.57 1.33
CA HIS A 575 1.27 7.38 0.42
C HIS A 575 0.84 7.17 -1.03
N ALA A 576 -0.20 6.37 -1.27
CA ALA A 576 -0.70 6.07 -2.61
C ALA A 576 -1.17 7.34 -3.34
N ILE A 577 -2.03 8.12 -2.68
CA ILE A 577 -2.54 9.41 -3.18
C ILE A 577 -1.37 10.34 -3.49
N LEU A 578 -0.42 10.50 -2.55
CA LEU A 578 0.72 11.37 -2.74
C LEU A 578 1.54 10.95 -3.98
N PHE A 579 1.94 9.69 -4.07
CA PHE A 579 2.81 9.22 -5.14
C PHE A 579 2.14 9.30 -6.52
N ASP A 580 0.87 8.94 -6.64
CA ASP A 580 0.18 9.03 -7.93
C ASP A 580 -0.05 10.46 -8.37
N ARG A 581 -0.54 11.33 -7.47
CA ARG A 581 -0.74 12.75 -7.77
C ARG A 581 0.58 13.46 -8.05
N LEU A 582 1.68 13.11 -7.37
CA LEU A 582 2.96 13.78 -7.59
C LEU A 582 3.78 13.20 -8.75
N PHE A 583 3.68 11.89 -9.05
CA PHE A 583 4.64 11.24 -9.95
C PHE A 583 4.03 10.55 -11.16
N ARG A 584 2.82 9.98 -11.06
CA ARG A 584 2.22 9.22 -12.18
C ARG A 584 1.27 10.08 -12.98
N PHE A 585 0.21 10.62 -12.35
CA PHE A 585 -0.84 11.35 -13.06
C PHE A 585 -0.35 12.56 -13.87
N PRO A 586 0.61 13.38 -13.40
CA PRO A 586 1.12 14.52 -14.18
C PRO A 586 1.84 14.13 -15.49
N ILE A 587 2.31 12.88 -15.60
CA ILE A 587 3.14 12.43 -16.73
C ILE A 587 2.49 11.31 -17.55
N THR A 588 1.35 10.77 -17.11
CA THR A 588 0.56 9.78 -17.85
C THR A 588 -0.34 10.45 -18.89
N GLY A 589 -0.45 9.83 -20.07
CA GLY A 589 -1.32 10.29 -21.14
C GLY A 589 -0.83 11.54 -21.88
N GLY A 590 -1.75 12.19 -22.60
CA GLY A 590 -1.48 13.42 -23.34
C GLY A 590 -1.42 14.64 -22.42
N ARG A 591 -0.65 15.66 -22.80
CA ARG A 591 -0.62 16.96 -22.10
C ARG A 591 -1.95 17.73 -22.22
N VAL A 592 -2.72 17.46 -23.26
CA VAL A 592 -3.91 18.23 -23.62
C VAL A 592 -5.09 17.85 -22.72
N ARG A 593 -5.57 18.82 -21.95
CA ARG A 593 -6.75 18.68 -21.06
C ARG A 593 -6.66 17.49 -20.10
N ASN A 594 -5.46 17.14 -19.65
CA ASN A 594 -5.24 16.13 -18.62
C ASN A 594 -5.62 16.70 -17.25
N TYR A 595 -6.83 16.42 -16.80
CA TYR A 595 -7.36 16.95 -15.54
C TYR A 595 -6.71 16.32 -14.31
N ASP A 596 -6.40 15.02 -14.34
CA ASP A 596 -5.66 14.36 -13.25
C ASP A 596 -4.26 14.94 -13.10
N GLY A 597 -3.55 15.11 -14.22
CA GLY A 597 -2.23 15.71 -14.22
C GLY A 597 -2.22 17.14 -13.68
N LEU A 598 -3.25 17.95 -13.96
CA LEU A 598 -3.38 19.29 -13.40
C LEU A 598 -3.60 19.27 -11.88
N GLY A 599 -4.37 18.34 -11.35
CA GLY A 599 -4.63 18.22 -9.91
C GLY A 599 -3.34 17.86 -9.17
N GLY A 600 -2.56 16.94 -9.74
CA GLY A 600 -1.23 16.59 -9.26
C GLY A 600 -0.22 17.75 -9.27
N GLN A 601 -0.22 18.57 -10.33
CA GLN A 601 0.62 19.78 -10.39
C GLN A 601 0.25 20.79 -9.31
N LEU A 602 -1.04 20.97 -9.04
CA LEU A 602 -1.53 21.86 -7.99
C LEU A 602 -1.06 21.38 -6.61
N LEU A 603 -1.27 20.10 -6.28
CA LEU A 603 -0.81 19.52 -5.02
C LEU A 603 0.72 19.65 -4.86
N PHE A 604 1.49 19.33 -5.89
CA PHE A 604 2.95 19.50 -5.88
C PHE A 604 3.35 20.94 -5.59
N ALA A 605 2.78 21.90 -6.31
CA ALA A 605 3.10 23.32 -6.16
C ALA A 605 2.73 23.82 -4.76
N TYR A 606 1.61 23.36 -4.20
CA TYR A 606 1.19 23.70 -2.84
C TYR A 606 2.17 23.18 -1.79
N LEU A 607 2.52 21.89 -1.84
CA LEU A 607 3.48 21.28 -0.92
C LEU A 607 4.87 21.91 -1.05
N HIS A 608 5.27 22.27 -2.28
CA HIS A 608 6.55 22.93 -2.54
C HIS A 608 6.62 24.34 -1.96
N ARG A 609 5.55 25.14 -2.10
CA ARG A 609 5.49 26.50 -1.53
C ARG A 609 5.49 26.51 0.00
N ASN A 610 5.04 25.43 0.61
CA ASN A 610 5.00 25.24 2.07
C ASN A 610 6.21 24.47 2.61
N ASP A 611 7.27 24.32 1.79
CA ASP A 611 8.53 23.69 2.17
C ASP A 611 8.43 22.20 2.58
N VAL A 612 7.31 21.54 2.27
CA VAL A 612 7.11 20.11 2.55
C VAL A 612 7.76 19.25 1.47
N VAL A 613 7.64 19.65 0.21
CA VAL A 613 8.33 19.00 -0.91
C VAL A 613 9.42 19.93 -1.41
N ARG A 614 10.69 19.49 -1.41
CA ARG A 614 11.80 20.30 -1.92
C ARG A 614 12.57 19.56 -2.98
N TRP A 615 12.94 20.28 -4.04
CA TRP A 615 13.86 19.81 -5.07
C TRP A 615 15.17 20.60 -4.98
N THR A 616 16.23 19.98 -4.47
CA THR A 616 17.56 20.60 -4.30
C THR A 616 18.64 19.61 -4.67
N ASP A 617 19.70 20.05 -5.35
CA ASP A 617 20.84 19.20 -5.75
C ASP A 617 20.45 17.91 -6.51
N ASN A 618 19.41 18.00 -7.34
CA ASN A 618 18.80 16.87 -8.06
C ASN A 618 18.29 15.74 -7.15
N ARG A 619 17.81 16.11 -5.95
CA ARG A 619 17.16 15.23 -5.00
C ARG A 619 15.81 15.82 -4.59
N LEU A 620 14.78 14.99 -4.58
CA LEU A 620 13.50 15.31 -3.96
C LEU A 620 13.53 14.88 -2.49
N SER A 621 13.12 15.78 -1.59
CA SER A 621 12.89 15.47 -0.18
C SER A 621 11.46 15.80 0.21
N VAL A 622 10.89 14.99 1.10
CA VAL A 622 9.55 15.19 1.67
C VAL A 622 9.68 15.29 3.19
N ASP A 623 9.10 16.33 3.78
CA ASP A 623 8.89 16.39 5.23
C ASP A 623 7.61 15.63 5.60
N TRP A 624 7.79 14.34 5.87
CA TRP A 624 6.68 13.42 6.18
C TRP A 624 5.88 13.85 7.42
N SER A 625 6.51 14.54 8.37
CA SER A 625 5.87 14.96 9.63
C SER A 625 4.85 16.08 9.43
N ARG A 626 5.04 16.92 8.41
CA ARG A 626 4.17 18.07 8.09
C ARG A 626 3.23 17.82 6.92
N LEU A 627 3.34 16.65 6.29
CA LEU A 627 2.60 16.32 5.07
C LEU A 627 1.09 16.36 5.29
N ALA A 628 0.59 15.65 6.30
CA ALA A 628 -0.84 15.51 6.52
C ALA A 628 -1.53 16.86 6.81
N ASP A 629 -0.94 17.67 7.68
CA ASP A 629 -1.46 19.01 8.00
C ASP A 629 -1.50 19.91 6.76
N THR A 630 -0.43 19.89 5.96
CA THR A 630 -0.35 20.74 4.75
C THR A 630 -1.33 20.28 3.66
N VAL A 631 -1.59 18.97 3.54
CA VAL A 631 -2.63 18.44 2.64
C VAL A 631 -4.03 18.86 3.13
N ALA A 632 -4.26 18.86 4.45
CA ALA A 632 -5.51 19.33 5.04
C ALA A 632 -5.74 20.83 4.80
N ASP A 633 -4.69 21.66 4.83
CA ASP A 633 -4.79 23.09 4.49
C ASP A 633 -5.24 23.31 3.04
N LEU A 634 -4.65 22.58 2.08
CA LEU A 634 -5.08 22.64 0.67
C LEU A 634 -6.52 22.15 0.50
N ARG A 635 -6.90 21.07 1.20
CA ARG A 635 -8.29 20.58 1.22
C ARG A 635 -9.23 21.69 1.65
N GLY A 636 -8.89 22.46 2.68
CA GLY A 636 -9.68 23.59 3.15
C GLY A 636 -9.88 24.68 2.09
N GLU A 637 -8.85 24.98 1.28
CA GLU A 637 -8.97 25.94 0.17
C GLU A 637 -9.92 25.45 -0.93
N VAL A 638 -9.82 24.17 -1.30
CA VAL A 638 -10.70 23.55 -2.31
C VAL A 638 -12.13 23.47 -1.78
N GLU A 639 -12.35 22.98 -0.56
CA GLU A 639 -13.69 22.93 0.05
C GLU A 639 -14.33 24.32 0.16
N LYS A 640 -13.54 25.35 0.47
CA LYS A 640 -14.04 26.73 0.48
C LYS A 640 -14.49 27.18 -0.91
N LEU A 641 -13.76 26.84 -1.98
CA LEU A 641 -14.17 27.16 -3.36
C LEU A 641 -15.56 26.58 -3.67
N TYR A 642 -15.81 25.33 -3.27
CA TYR A 642 -17.07 24.62 -3.47
C TYR A 642 -18.20 25.18 -2.60
N ARG A 643 -17.94 25.42 -1.31
CA ARG A 643 -18.90 26.06 -0.41
C ARG A 643 -19.35 27.42 -0.91
N ASP A 644 -18.40 28.29 -1.27
CA ASP A 644 -18.69 29.61 -1.83
C ASP A 644 -19.40 29.52 -3.20
N GLY A 645 -19.30 28.38 -3.89
CA GLY A 645 -19.94 28.16 -5.18
C GLY A 645 -21.47 28.21 -5.11
N ILE A 646 -22.08 27.91 -3.95
CA ILE A 646 -23.54 27.98 -3.73
C ILE A 646 -24.05 29.39 -4.00
N ASP A 647 -23.26 30.41 -3.67
CA ASP A 647 -23.62 31.82 -3.82
C ASP A 647 -23.17 32.43 -5.16
N ARG A 648 -22.48 31.65 -6.01
CA ARG A 648 -21.92 32.13 -7.29
C ARG A 648 -22.79 31.75 -8.47
N SER A 649 -22.87 32.65 -9.46
CA SER A 649 -23.30 32.26 -10.79
C SER A 649 -22.30 31.27 -11.41
N LYS A 650 -22.74 30.44 -12.37
CA LYS A 650 -21.90 29.42 -13.00
C LYS A 650 -20.58 30.00 -13.57
N LEU A 651 -20.65 31.12 -14.29
CA LEU A 651 -19.46 31.78 -14.84
C LEU A 651 -18.55 32.35 -13.74
N ALA A 652 -19.12 32.96 -12.70
CA ALA A 652 -18.35 33.49 -11.58
C ALA A 652 -17.62 32.36 -10.82
N HIS A 653 -18.27 31.21 -10.65
CA HIS A 653 -17.64 30.04 -10.05
C HIS A 653 -16.51 29.48 -10.93
N TRP A 654 -16.70 29.41 -12.25
CA TRP A 654 -15.66 28.94 -13.18
C TRP A 654 -14.42 29.85 -13.18
N LEU A 655 -14.62 31.17 -13.06
CA LEU A 655 -13.54 32.15 -12.92
C LEU A 655 -12.80 31.99 -11.59
N ALA A 656 -13.52 31.84 -10.48
CA ALA A 656 -12.89 31.60 -9.17
C ALA A 656 -12.10 30.28 -9.13
N ALA A 657 -12.61 29.24 -9.78
CA ALA A 657 -11.91 27.97 -9.92
C ALA A 657 -10.63 28.12 -10.74
N HIS A 658 -10.67 28.88 -11.84
CA HIS A 658 -9.47 29.19 -12.64
C HIS A 658 -8.46 29.98 -11.81
N GLU A 659 -8.90 31.00 -11.06
CA GLU A 659 -8.05 31.81 -10.18
C GLU A 659 -7.35 30.97 -9.11
N LEU A 660 -8.06 30.03 -8.46
CA LEU A 660 -7.47 29.11 -7.49
C LEU A 660 -6.35 28.27 -8.12
N VAL A 661 -6.61 27.67 -9.29
CA VAL A 661 -5.59 26.85 -9.98
C VAL A 661 -4.42 27.73 -10.43
N ALA A 662 -4.70 28.89 -11.02
CA ALA A 662 -3.70 29.85 -11.49
C ALA A 662 -2.83 30.40 -10.36
N ALA A 663 -3.34 30.44 -9.13
CA ALA A 663 -2.55 30.82 -7.97
C ALA A 663 -1.35 29.88 -7.79
N TYR A 664 -1.45 28.60 -8.15
CA TYR A 664 -0.43 27.57 -7.91
C TYR A 664 0.27 27.06 -9.19
N VAL A 665 -0.48 26.92 -10.27
CA VAL A 665 0.00 26.43 -11.57
C VAL A 665 -0.16 27.56 -12.59
N GLU A 666 0.97 28.03 -13.12
CA GLU A 666 0.98 29.16 -14.06
C GLU A 666 0.16 28.83 -15.32
N PRO A 667 -0.86 29.65 -15.68
CA PRO A 667 -1.57 29.48 -16.94
C PRO A 667 -0.66 29.68 -18.16
N HIS A 668 -1.05 29.12 -19.29
CA HIS A 668 -0.35 29.34 -20.55
C HIS A 668 -0.31 30.86 -20.87
N PRO A 669 0.83 31.42 -21.35
CA PRO A 669 0.96 32.86 -21.60
C PRO A 669 -0.07 33.44 -22.59
N ALA A 670 -0.64 32.61 -23.44
CA ALA A 670 -1.68 32.97 -24.41
C ALA A 670 -3.12 32.80 -23.89
N SER A 671 -3.30 32.41 -22.62
CA SER A 671 -4.60 32.14 -22.00
C SER A 671 -5.51 33.37 -22.10
N VAL A 672 -6.72 33.15 -22.65
CA VAL A 672 -7.77 34.16 -22.64
C VAL A 672 -8.36 34.31 -21.24
N TRP A 673 -8.47 33.19 -20.51
CA TRP A 673 -9.00 33.13 -19.15
C TRP A 673 -8.15 33.91 -18.14
N ALA A 674 -6.82 33.82 -18.24
CA ALA A 674 -5.89 34.56 -17.38
C ALA A 674 -5.95 36.09 -17.59
N ARG A 675 -6.53 36.56 -18.71
CA ARG A 675 -6.77 38.00 -18.95
C ARG A 675 -8.06 38.51 -18.29
N GLY A 676 -8.85 37.63 -17.67
CA GLY A 676 -10.08 37.97 -16.97
C GLY A 676 -11.33 38.00 -17.84
N VAL A 677 -12.47 38.27 -17.19
CA VAL A 677 -13.82 38.15 -17.78
C VAL A 677 -14.02 39.01 -19.02
N ASP A 678 -13.41 40.20 -19.08
CA ASP A 678 -13.53 41.14 -20.20
C ASP A 678 -12.93 40.60 -21.51
N ALA A 679 -12.02 39.61 -21.42
CA ALA A 679 -11.43 38.95 -22.58
C ALA A 679 -12.24 37.72 -23.05
N LEU A 680 -13.20 37.25 -22.26
CA LEU A 680 -13.98 36.04 -22.56
C LEU A 680 -15.21 36.35 -23.42
N PRO A 681 -15.62 35.44 -24.33
CA PRO A 681 -16.83 35.61 -25.14
C PRO A 681 -18.10 35.27 -24.32
N THR A 682 -18.41 36.09 -23.31
CA THR A 682 -19.49 35.83 -22.34
C THR A 682 -20.89 35.73 -22.95
N ASP A 683 -21.13 36.43 -24.06
CA ASP A 683 -22.41 36.38 -24.79
C ASP A 683 -22.74 34.98 -25.33
N GLY A 684 -21.73 34.11 -25.51
CA GLY A 684 -21.88 32.74 -25.98
C GLY A 684 -21.79 31.67 -24.88
N PHE A 685 -21.94 32.04 -23.60
CA PHE A 685 -21.83 31.13 -22.47
C PHE A 685 -22.93 30.04 -22.49
N PRO A 686 -22.62 28.76 -22.15
CA PRO A 686 -21.31 28.25 -21.73
C PRO A 686 -20.38 27.87 -22.90
N LYS A 687 -20.93 27.62 -24.09
CA LYS A 687 -20.20 27.00 -25.20
C LYS A 687 -18.97 27.79 -25.64
N ALA A 688 -19.13 29.07 -26.00
CA ALA A 688 -18.03 29.89 -26.51
C ALA A 688 -16.93 30.12 -25.46
N VAL A 689 -17.32 30.18 -24.19
CA VAL A 689 -16.40 30.34 -23.05
C VAL A 689 -15.56 29.08 -22.86
N VAL A 690 -16.15 27.89 -22.98
CA VAL A 690 -15.39 26.63 -22.96
C VAL A 690 -14.52 26.47 -24.22
N ASP A 691 -15.00 26.93 -25.38
CA ASP A 691 -14.22 26.93 -26.63
C ASP A 691 -12.97 27.84 -26.55
N ALA A 692 -12.96 28.83 -25.67
CA ALA A 692 -11.81 29.70 -25.42
C ALA A 692 -10.70 29.06 -24.57
N VAL A 693 -10.95 27.89 -23.97
CA VAL A 693 -9.95 27.14 -23.19
C VAL A 693 -8.92 26.54 -24.12
N LEU A 694 -7.64 26.85 -23.89
CA LEU A 694 -6.56 26.26 -24.66
C LEU A 694 -6.47 24.74 -24.41
N PRO A 695 -6.04 23.94 -25.39
CA PRO A 695 -5.76 22.53 -25.18
C PRO A 695 -4.80 22.27 -24.01
N ASP A 696 -3.83 23.17 -23.83
CA ASP A 696 -2.81 23.15 -22.76
C ASP A 696 -2.91 24.45 -21.95
N GLU A 697 -4.07 24.72 -21.36
CA GLU A 697 -4.34 25.94 -20.57
C GLU A 697 -3.39 26.09 -19.38
N PHE A 698 -2.98 24.97 -18.78
CA PHE A 698 -2.03 24.89 -17.67
C PHE A 698 -0.90 23.94 -18.07
N PRO A 699 0.19 24.46 -18.68
CA PRO A 699 1.31 23.64 -19.16
C PRO A 699 2.06 22.94 -18.01
N LEU A 700 2.78 21.87 -18.35
CA LEU A 700 3.68 21.22 -17.41
C LEU A 700 4.77 22.19 -16.94
N SER A 701 5.07 22.17 -15.64
CA SER A 701 6.23 22.86 -15.08
C SER A 701 7.54 22.28 -15.63
N MET A 702 8.65 23.04 -15.51
CA MET A 702 9.98 22.56 -15.91
C MET A 702 10.38 21.24 -15.22
N PHE A 703 9.94 21.04 -13.98
CA PHE A 703 10.13 19.79 -13.25
C PHE A 703 9.42 18.63 -13.94
N TYR A 704 8.13 18.79 -14.27
CA TYR A 704 7.34 17.74 -14.90
C TYR A 704 7.72 17.47 -16.36
N GLU A 705 8.14 18.49 -17.12
CA GLU A 705 8.73 18.29 -18.45
C GLU A 705 10.01 17.44 -18.39
N ALA A 706 10.83 17.58 -17.34
CA ALA A 706 11.99 16.71 -17.12
C ALA A 706 11.59 15.31 -16.66
N LEU A 707 10.66 15.20 -15.69
CA LEU A 707 10.21 13.92 -15.15
C LEU A 707 9.56 13.05 -16.23
N ARG A 708 8.65 13.62 -17.03
CA ARG A 708 7.97 12.94 -18.14
C ARG A 708 8.96 12.37 -19.15
N ARG A 709 10.03 13.10 -19.47
CA ARG A 709 11.08 12.62 -20.38
C ARG A 709 11.86 11.43 -19.80
N LYS A 710 12.06 11.40 -18.48
CA LYS A 710 12.79 10.30 -17.82
C LYS A 710 11.93 9.05 -17.60
N LEU A 711 10.64 9.23 -17.33
CA LEU A 711 9.74 8.15 -16.94
C LEU A 711 8.76 7.72 -18.04
N GLY A 712 8.76 8.37 -19.20
CA GLY A 712 7.81 8.08 -20.28
C GLY A 712 7.80 6.60 -20.71
N GLU A 713 8.97 5.99 -20.90
CA GLU A 713 9.07 4.55 -21.23
C GLU A 713 8.56 3.65 -20.10
N VAL A 714 8.75 4.05 -18.84
CA VAL A 714 8.24 3.30 -17.68
C VAL A 714 6.72 3.36 -17.67
N VAL A 715 6.12 4.53 -17.86
CA VAL A 715 4.67 4.70 -17.93
C VAL A 715 4.10 3.90 -19.11
N ASP A 716 4.68 4.01 -20.29
CA ASP A 716 4.23 3.26 -21.47
C ASP A 716 4.29 1.74 -21.26
N SER A 717 5.29 1.25 -20.52
CA SER A 717 5.43 -0.18 -20.18
C SER A 717 4.37 -0.71 -19.22
N THR A 718 3.47 0.14 -18.70
CA THR A 718 2.37 -0.26 -17.82
C THR A 718 1.03 -0.47 -18.54
N LYS A 719 0.98 -0.27 -19.86
CA LYS A 719 -0.20 -0.62 -20.66
C LYS A 719 -0.47 -2.12 -20.55
N GLY A 720 -1.73 -2.48 -20.32
CA GLY A 720 -2.13 -3.87 -20.14
C GLY A 720 -1.56 -4.56 -18.90
N ILE A 721 -0.86 -3.85 -18.00
CA ILE A 721 -0.29 -4.47 -16.81
C ILE A 721 -1.40 -5.11 -15.96
N ARG A 722 -1.10 -6.29 -15.42
CA ARG A 722 -1.90 -6.99 -14.43
C ARG A 722 -0.98 -7.41 -13.28
N ALA A 723 -1.57 -7.58 -12.10
CA ALA A 723 -0.85 -8.03 -10.91
C ALA A 723 -0.10 -9.35 -11.13
#